data_AF-A0A0D9QFX8-F1
#
_entry.id   AF-A0A0D9QFX8-F1
#
_cell.length_a   1.000
_cell.length_b   1.000
_cell.length_c   1.000
_cell.angle_alpha   90.00
_cell.angle_beta   90.00
_cell.angle_gamma   90.00
#
_symmetry.space_group_name_H-M   'P 1'
#
loop_
_entity.id
_entity.type
_entity.pdbx_description
1 polymer ?
#
loop_
_entity_poly.entity_id
_entity_poly.type
_entity_poly.pdbx_seq_one_letter_code
_entity_poly.pdbx_strand_id
1 'polypeptide(L)'
;MINEEGIYNESRSAEEKIQGSKSHGKGANDSGAKPCGSQVSTDDNVSNGGAGSHEDTDSKEKDPDANDESDLPGEDSPEKGDNSEKAASEAANRADASVKECKEGESKQGKCKEGHPDADTPQTGDTPPEEAKKNVSIELLKTCDALKNLGNKYFKENNYLASLKYYTSAIDLIKKVYEVQDPVCMDLLNSISVDALPSEITIDEEDVKVLQELYLNSAITKKSEFISVKETDIHIYYTNRSFCHMMLENYGSSIEDIDEAIKINPLYAKAYYRKGCSFLMLSDLKSASDCFQKVLKLTKDKNSEIKLKQCKKLLFEQQFQKAIELEQKLPYYETVVLDSLKIENVEAPIYDSNNLSIDFLQKVVEYISVPGQKLNKKCVCAIVLDVIKLLKELPTLVRLNLEEDETLTICGDIHGQFYDLLNIMKINGYPSEKNSYLFNGDFVDRGSFSVEVIIFLFLAKLTFPNNVHLTRGNHETDNMNKLYGFLGELQEKYDEKMHVLFSDSFKFLPLAYVLNDTIFICHGGIPSKTDTTLEDIEKIDRNTEPMDEGIMTDLLWSDPNEEKGFKPSKRGIGFSFGTDITESFLKRNNLSLIIRSHEVRDEGYSIEQNGMLYTVFSAPNYCDIMKNKGAFLKFKGRSVKPKCITFTEVKHPNVPSLKYAHNLYQNI
;
A
#
# COMPACT_ATOMS: atom_id res chain seq x y z
N MET A 1 -47.16 -28.10 1.09
CA MET A 1 -48.20 -28.13 2.15
C MET A 1 -47.49 -28.31 3.49
N ILE A 2 -48.18 -28.02 4.59
CA ILE A 2 -47.60 -27.85 5.94
C ILE A 2 -47.60 -29.21 6.69
N ASN A 3 -46.90 -29.23 7.83
CA ASN A 3 -47.14 -29.93 9.11
C ASN A 3 -45.78 -30.44 9.67
N GLU A 4 -45.24 -29.79 10.72
CA GLU A 4 -45.48 -30.00 12.17
C GLU A 4 -44.59 -31.14 12.72
N GLU A 5 -43.68 -30.86 13.67
CA GLU A 5 -43.87 -30.95 15.15
C GLU A 5 -44.28 -32.38 15.61
N GLY A 6 -43.64 -33.07 16.56
CA GLY A 6 -42.58 -32.71 17.52
C GLY A 6 -43.08 -32.83 18.97
N ILE A 7 -42.62 -33.80 19.79
CA ILE A 7 -43.07 -33.98 21.19
C ILE A 7 -42.14 -34.90 22.04
N TYR A 8 -41.67 -34.39 23.20
CA TYR A 8 -41.28 -35.07 24.48
C TYR A 8 -40.13 -36.13 24.45
N ASN A 9 -39.48 -36.51 25.58
CA ASN A 9 -39.88 -36.44 26.99
C ASN A 9 -38.71 -36.22 28.00
N GLU A 10 -39.03 -35.98 29.28
CA GLU A 10 -38.12 -35.64 30.40
C GLU A 10 -37.44 -36.85 31.09
N SER A 11 -36.38 -36.61 31.89
CA SER A 11 -36.34 -36.97 33.34
C SER A 11 -35.00 -36.62 34.03
N ARG A 12 -34.96 -36.72 35.38
CA ARG A 12 -33.88 -36.28 36.29
C ARG A 12 -33.07 -37.47 36.86
N SER A 13 -31.84 -37.24 37.35
CA SER A 13 -31.58 -37.10 38.81
C SER A 13 -30.13 -37.37 39.30
N ALA A 14 -29.84 -36.79 40.48
CA ALA A 14 -28.94 -37.25 41.55
C ALA A 14 -27.42 -36.94 41.50
N GLU A 15 -26.87 -36.72 42.70
CA GLU A 15 -25.46 -36.48 43.04
C GLU A 15 -24.83 -37.76 43.62
N GLU A 16 -23.49 -37.83 43.70
CA GLU A 16 -22.84 -38.47 44.85
C GLU A 16 -21.52 -37.78 45.24
N LYS A 17 -21.19 -37.78 46.53
CA LYS A 17 -19.98 -37.19 47.12
C LYS A 17 -19.31 -38.23 48.02
N ILE A 18 -17.98 -38.36 47.93
CA ILE A 18 -17.16 -39.06 48.94
C ILE A 18 -16.00 -38.13 49.35
N GLN A 19 -15.62 -38.17 50.64
CA GLN A 19 -14.77 -37.16 51.28
C GLN A 19 -13.84 -37.78 52.33
N GLY A 20 -12.59 -37.29 52.40
CA GLY A 20 -11.63 -37.56 53.49
C GLY A 20 -10.38 -38.36 53.09
N SER A 21 -9.30 -38.38 53.89
CA SER A 21 -8.96 -37.48 55.01
C SER A 21 -7.45 -37.53 55.36
N LYS A 22 -6.96 -36.47 56.05
CA LYS A 22 -5.68 -36.24 56.79
C LYS A 22 -4.72 -37.45 56.95
N SER A 23 -3.38 -37.31 56.92
CA SER A 23 -2.61 -36.51 57.91
C SER A 23 -1.06 -36.49 57.74
N HIS A 24 -0.41 -35.41 58.21
CA HIS A 24 0.89 -35.32 58.92
C HIS A 24 2.24 -35.62 58.21
N GLY A 25 3.20 -34.68 58.32
CA GLY A 25 4.65 -34.87 58.08
C GLY A 25 5.49 -33.61 58.37
N LYS A 26 6.55 -33.71 59.19
CA LYS A 26 7.54 -32.65 59.54
C LYS A 26 8.63 -32.57 58.45
N GLY A 27 9.48 -31.55 58.28
CA GLY A 27 9.77 -30.26 58.95
C GLY A 27 10.91 -29.56 58.16
N ALA A 28 11.09 -28.23 58.12
CA ALA A 28 11.61 -27.32 59.16
C ALA A 28 13.07 -26.85 58.88
N ASN A 29 13.22 -25.52 58.61
CA ASN A 29 14.36 -24.58 58.78
C ASN A 29 14.37 -23.59 57.59
N ASP A 30 14.10 -22.27 57.73
CA ASP A 30 14.77 -21.21 58.51
C ASP A 30 16.09 -20.75 57.82
N SER A 31 16.32 -19.49 57.42
CA SER A 31 15.87 -18.15 57.90
C SER A 31 15.85 -17.13 56.73
N GLY A 32 15.47 -15.84 56.82
CA GLY A 32 14.93 -14.98 57.90
C GLY A 32 14.78 -13.50 57.46
N ALA A 33 14.25 -12.63 58.34
CA ALA A 33 14.26 -11.15 58.28
C ALA A 33 13.45 -10.37 57.18
N LYS A 34 12.23 -9.96 57.58
CA LYS A 34 11.53 -8.64 57.41
C LYS A 34 12.37 -7.42 56.94
N PRO A 35 11.78 -6.43 56.22
CA PRO A 35 10.88 -5.45 56.86
C PRO A 35 9.59 -5.06 56.10
N CYS A 36 8.78 -4.20 56.73
CA CYS A 36 7.50 -3.70 56.22
C CYS A 36 7.60 -2.26 55.67
N GLY A 37 6.74 -1.93 54.70
CA GLY A 37 6.12 -0.60 54.55
C GLY A 37 6.98 0.54 53.97
N SER A 38 6.38 1.63 53.46
CA SER A 38 4.93 1.91 53.31
C SER A 38 4.67 3.12 52.40
N GLN A 39 3.46 3.19 51.85
CA GLN A 39 2.83 4.36 51.17
C GLN A 39 3.39 4.77 49.80
N VAL A 40 2.47 5.27 48.98
CA VAL A 40 2.68 5.87 47.65
C VAL A 40 2.15 7.31 47.74
N SER A 41 2.86 8.26 47.14
CA SER A 41 2.42 9.64 46.93
C SER A 41 2.45 9.99 45.43
N THR A 42 1.82 11.10 45.06
CA THR A 42 1.43 11.45 43.69
C THR A 42 2.38 12.47 43.02
N ASP A 43 1.96 12.95 41.83
CA ASP A 43 2.35 14.21 41.18
C ASP A 43 3.52 14.18 40.16
N ASP A 44 3.14 13.91 38.89
CA ASP A 44 3.27 14.80 37.72
C ASP A 44 4.59 15.29 37.07
N ASN A 45 4.46 15.43 35.74
CA ASN A 45 5.08 16.38 34.79
C ASN A 45 6.43 16.09 34.06
N VAL A 46 6.27 15.77 32.76
CA VAL A 46 6.84 16.45 31.57
C VAL A 46 8.37 16.63 31.45
N SER A 47 8.97 16.04 30.40
CA SER A 47 9.65 16.80 29.32
C SER A 47 10.25 15.91 28.20
N ASN A 48 10.63 16.55 27.09
CA ASN A 48 11.07 15.95 25.83
C ASN A 48 12.41 15.21 25.92
N GLY A 49 12.52 14.04 25.28
CA GLY A 49 13.80 13.40 24.96
C GLY A 49 14.35 13.87 23.60
N GLY A 50 15.36 14.74 23.62
CA GLY A 50 16.18 15.05 22.43
C GLY A 50 17.34 14.06 22.30
N ALA A 51 17.71 13.70 21.07
CA ALA A 51 18.84 12.79 20.84
C ALA A 51 20.18 13.47 21.18
N GLY A 52 20.94 12.88 22.11
CA GLY A 52 22.28 13.33 22.47
C GLY A 52 23.35 12.77 21.52
N SER A 53 24.31 13.62 21.15
CA SER A 53 25.56 13.21 20.50
C SER A 53 26.56 12.70 21.54
N HIS A 54 27.19 11.56 21.27
CA HIS A 54 28.40 11.15 22.01
C HIS A 54 29.61 11.92 21.48
N GLU A 55 30.28 12.67 22.36
CA GLU A 55 31.71 12.94 22.27
C GLU A 55 32.45 11.93 23.16
N ASP A 56 33.64 11.53 22.75
CA ASP A 56 34.63 10.86 23.60
C ASP A 56 35.95 11.63 23.50
N THR A 57 36.72 11.66 24.59
CA THR A 57 37.54 12.84 24.95
C THR A 57 39.01 12.79 24.55
N ASP A 58 39.53 13.98 24.21
CA ASP A 58 40.89 14.50 24.49
C ASP A 58 42.14 13.64 24.27
N SER A 59 43.11 14.19 23.52
CA SER A 59 44.29 14.78 24.18
C SER A 59 45.20 15.59 23.23
N LYS A 60 45.58 16.80 23.68
CA LYS A 60 46.91 17.48 23.63
C LYS A 60 47.73 17.47 22.31
N GLU A 61 48.52 18.50 21.95
CA GLU A 61 48.97 19.72 22.65
C GLU A 61 49.19 20.89 21.64
N LYS A 62 49.95 21.95 21.98
CA LYS A 62 50.03 23.22 21.21
C LYS A 62 51.29 23.40 20.33
N ASP A 63 51.12 24.15 19.23
CA ASP A 63 51.94 25.26 18.64
C ASP A 63 53.50 25.27 18.75
N PRO A 64 54.26 25.91 17.81
CA PRO A 64 54.08 26.11 16.35
C PRO A 64 55.44 26.02 15.55
N ASP A 65 55.50 26.70 14.39
CA ASP A 65 56.68 27.27 13.66
C ASP A 65 57.47 26.53 12.54
N ALA A 66 57.69 27.31 11.45
CA ALA A 66 58.88 27.47 10.60
C ALA A 66 59.21 26.59 9.34
N ASN A 67 59.28 27.29 8.18
CA ASN A 67 60.30 27.23 7.08
C ASN A 67 60.37 25.98 6.15
N ASP A 68 60.80 26.04 4.85
CA ASP A 68 61.19 27.16 3.96
C ASP A 68 61.11 26.81 2.44
N GLU A 69 61.40 27.80 1.55
CA GLU A 69 61.90 27.74 0.13
C GLU A 69 61.11 26.90 -0.93
N SER A 70 60.54 27.47 -2.02
CA SER A 70 61.12 28.00 -3.31
C SER A 70 61.45 26.89 -4.36
N ASP A 71 61.34 27.04 -5.70
CA ASP A 71 61.64 28.17 -6.61
C ASP A 71 60.63 28.36 -7.79
N LEU A 72 60.82 29.45 -8.56
CA LEU A 72 60.28 29.73 -9.91
C LEU A 72 61.44 29.95 -10.91
N PRO A 73 61.27 29.69 -12.22
CA PRO A 73 60.82 30.73 -13.19
C PRO A 73 59.88 30.16 -14.30
N GLY A 74 59.32 30.92 -15.25
CA GLY A 74 59.28 32.39 -15.44
C GLY A 74 59.16 32.78 -16.94
N GLU A 75 58.06 33.47 -17.29
CA GLU A 75 57.84 34.28 -18.51
C GLU A 75 57.84 33.52 -19.88
N ASP A 76 57.10 33.92 -20.94
CA ASP A 76 56.81 35.27 -21.44
C ASP A 76 55.47 35.34 -22.26
N SER A 77 55.10 36.51 -22.82
CA SER A 77 53.91 36.73 -23.68
C SER A 77 54.20 37.72 -24.83
N PRO A 78 53.39 37.76 -25.92
CA PRO A 78 52.65 39.02 -26.15
C PRO A 78 51.30 38.95 -26.93
N GLU A 79 50.40 39.85 -26.52
CA GLU A 79 49.49 40.74 -27.29
C GLU A 79 48.40 40.26 -28.29
N LYS A 80 47.14 40.56 -27.89
CA LYS A 80 46.09 41.40 -28.54
C LYS A 80 45.49 41.05 -29.91
N GLY A 81 44.15 41.17 -29.96
CA GLY A 81 43.35 41.43 -31.18
C GLY A 81 41.87 41.65 -30.88
N ASP A 82 41.36 42.87 -31.06
CA ASP A 82 39.93 43.22 -30.89
C ASP A 82 39.07 42.72 -32.05
N ASN A 83 37.83 42.26 -31.78
CA ASN A 83 36.64 43.12 -31.96
C ASN A 83 35.31 42.49 -31.53
N SER A 84 34.32 43.36 -31.31
CA SER A 84 32.92 43.03 -31.07
C SER A 84 32.10 42.92 -32.35
N GLU A 85 30.97 42.21 -32.34
CA GLU A 85 29.83 42.56 -33.19
C GLU A 85 28.47 42.31 -32.52
N LYS A 86 27.41 42.98 -33.02
CA LYS A 86 26.07 43.04 -32.42
C LYS A 86 24.98 42.78 -33.44
N ALA A 87 24.09 41.84 -33.09
CA ALA A 87 22.64 41.89 -33.28
C ALA A 87 22.00 41.94 -34.70
N ALA A 88 20.72 41.55 -34.71
CA ALA A 88 19.68 41.82 -35.71
C ALA A 88 19.75 41.13 -37.08
N SER A 89 18.81 40.21 -37.30
CA SER A 89 17.77 40.42 -38.33
C SER A 89 16.46 39.75 -37.90
N GLU A 90 15.33 40.37 -38.25
CA GLU A 90 13.98 39.82 -38.09
C GLU A 90 13.34 39.53 -39.46
N ALA A 91 12.18 38.89 -39.43
CA ALA A 91 11.13 38.93 -40.46
C ALA A 91 11.37 38.21 -41.80
N ALA A 92 10.84 36.99 -41.88
CA ALA A 92 9.99 36.58 -43.00
C ALA A 92 8.64 36.09 -42.43
N ASN A 93 7.54 36.32 -43.14
CA ASN A 93 6.17 36.13 -42.62
C ASN A 93 5.22 35.73 -43.78
N ARG A 94 4.07 35.12 -43.43
CA ARG A 94 3.04 34.52 -44.32
C ARG A 94 3.44 33.19 -44.99
N ALA A 95 2.50 32.29 -45.32
CA ALA A 95 1.14 32.03 -44.81
C ALA A 95 0.62 30.74 -45.48
N ASP A 96 -0.33 30.05 -44.85
CA ASP A 96 -1.56 29.66 -45.55
C ASP A 96 -2.72 29.45 -44.55
N ALA A 97 -3.96 29.68 -45.01
CA ALA A 97 -5.20 29.41 -44.28
C ALA A 97 -6.34 29.26 -45.30
N SER A 98 -6.73 28.03 -45.61
CA SER A 98 -7.75 27.71 -46.62
C SER A 98 -9.09 27.28 -45.99
N VAL A 99 -10.01 28.24 -45.87
CA VAL A 99 -11.43 27.99 -45.57
C VAL A 99 -12.15 27.54 -46.85
N LYS A 100 -13.13 26.63 -46.71
CA LYS A 100 -14.20 26.45 -47.72
C LYS A 100 -15.57 26.56 -47.05
N GLU A 101 -16.33 27.56 -47.49
CA GLU A 101 -17.72 27.77 -47.10
C GLU A 101 -18.68 26.86 -47.89
N CYS A 102 -19.89 26.65 -47.35
CA CYS A 102 -21.12 26.57 -48.15
C CYS A 102 -22.32 27.12 -47.36
N LYS A 103 -22.81 28.28 -47.81
CA LYS A 103 -24.21 28.75 -47.99
C LYS A 103 -25.34 27.71 -47.77
N GLU A 104 -26.60 28.05 -47.44
CA GLU A 104 -27.31 29.32 -47.15
C GLU A 104 -28.69 29.01 -46.51
N GLY A 105 -29.36 29.97 -45.86
CA GLY A 105 -30.77 29.82 -45.44
C GLY A 105 -31.33 30.94 -44.53
N GLU A 106 -32.37 31.67 -44.96
CA GLU A 106 -32.95 32.81 -44.23
C GLU A 106 -34.28 32.50 -43.50
N SER A 107 -34.51 33.12 -42.33
CA SER A 107 -35.74 33.84 -41.90
C SER A 107 -35.53 34.38 -40.46
N LYS A 108 -35.78 35.64 -40.07
CA LYS A 108 -37.00 36.50 -40.08
C LYS A 108 -38.11 35.89 -39.20
N GLN A 109 -38.73 36.56 -38.21
CA GLN A 109 -38.71 37.98 -37.78
C GLN A 109 -39.34 38.11 -36.36
N GLY A 110 -39.03 39.16 -35.56
CA GLY A 110 -39.74 39.40 -34.27
C GLY A 110 -39.33 40.66 -33.49
N LYS A 111 -40.29 41.53 -33.14
CA LYS A 111 -40.14 42.81 -32.39
C LYS A 111 -41.41 43.08 -31.56
N CYS A 112 -41.44 43.88 -30.50
CA CYS A 112 -40.41 44.71 -29.82
C CYS A 112 -40.62 44.57 -28.28
N LYS A 113 -40.49 45.53 -27.32
CA LYS A 113 -40.27 46.99 -27.27
C LYS A 113 -39.71 47.38 -25.86
N GLU A 114 -39.35 48.65 -25.63
CA GLU A 114 -38.82 49.13 -24.35
C GLU A 114 -39.88 49.48 -23.26
N GLY A 115 -39.41 49.62 -22.01
CA GLY A 115 -40.15 50.23 -20.89
C GLY A 115 -39.35 50.31 -19.57
N HIS A 116 -38.61 51.40 -19.34
CA HIS A 116 -38.10 51.79 -18.01
C HIS A 116 -39.08 52.77 -17.32
N PRO A 117 -39.07 52.83 -15.97
CA PRO A 117 -38.28 53.87 -15.30
C PRO A 117 -37.45 53.36 -14.10
N ASP A 118 -36.52 54.20 -13.64
CA ASP A 118 -35.58 53.95 -12.55
C ASP A 118 -36.20 54.03 -11.14
N ALA A 119 -35.64 53.27 -10.20
CA ALA A 119 -35.57 53.60 -8.77
C ALA A 119 -34.44 52.80 -8.09
N ASP A 120 -33.72 53.46 -7.18
CA ASP A 120 -32.45 53.03 -6.55
C ASP A 120 -32.37 51.59 -6.02
N THR A 121 -31.23 50.93 -6.27
CA THR A 121 -30.71 49.82 -5.43
C THR A 121 -29.19 49.95 -5.28
N PRO A 122 -28.61 49.93 -4.06
CA PRO A 122 -27.16 50.07 -3.88
C PRO A 122 -26.38 48.88 -4.45
N GLN A 123 -25.19 49.15 -5.01
CA GLN A 123 -24.21 48.11 -5.35
C GLN A 123 -23.63 47.50 -4.07
N THR A 124 -24.14 46.35 -3.65
CA THR A 124 -23.41 45.44 -2.74
C THR A 124 -22.32 44.73 -3.53
N GLY A 125 -21.05 45.01 -3.25
CA GLY A 125 -19.93 44.32 -3.90
C GLY A 125 -19.83 42.84 -3.50
N ASP A 126 -19.13 42.07 -4.33
CA ASP A 126 -18.94 40.62 -4.13
C ASP A 126 -18.04 40.30 -2.92
N THR A 127 -18.62 40.35 -1.72
CA THR A 127 -18.14 39.55 -0.58
C THR A 127 -18.37 38.07 -0.88
N PRO A 128 -17.41 37.17 -0.61
CA PRO A 128 -17.69 35.73 -0.56
C PRO A 128 -18.83 35.45 0.43
N PRO A 129 -19.66 34.41 0.20
CA PRO A 129 -20.70 34.05 1.15
C PRO A 129 -20.08 33.76 2.52
N GLU A 130 -20.60 34.38 3.58
CA GLU A 130 -20.13 34.12 4.93
C GLU A 130 -20.29 32.64 5.27
N GLU A 131 -19.22 32.02 5.79
CA GLU A 131 -19.23 30.60 6.14
C GLU A 131 -20.22 30.36 7.29
N ALA A 132 -21.33 29.69 6.96
CA ALA A 132 -22.50 29.57 7.83
C ALA A 132 -22.15 28.95 9.18
N LYS A 133 -22.03 29.80 10.21
CA LYS A 133 -21.78 29.37 11.59
C LYS A 133 -23.00 28.62 12.13
N LYS A 134 -22.76 27.47 12.74
CA LYS A 134 -23.79 26.60 13.33
C LYS A 134 -23.72 26.68 14.85
N ASN A 135 -24.85 26.53 15.54
CA ASN A 135 -24.84 26.29 16.98
C ASN A 135 -24.53 24.81 17.21
N VAL A 136 -23.37 24.52 17.80
CA VAL A 136 -22.86 23.15 18.01
C VAL A 136 -22.70 22.90 19.50
N SER A 137 -23.22 21.80 20.05
CA SER A 137 -23.08 21.47 21.47
C SER A 137 -21.62 21.16 21.83
N ILE A 138 -21.23 21.41 23.10
CA ILE A 138 -19.89 21.06 23.57
C ILE A 138 -19.78 19.54 23.77
N GLU A 139 -20.90 18.90 24.08
CA GLU A 139 -21.12 17.46 24.22
C GLU A 139 -20.84 16.73 22.89
N LEU A 140 -21.39 17.21 21.76
CA LEU A 140 -21.09 16.65 20.44
C LEU A 140 -19.60 16.80 20.09
N LEU A 141 -19.02 17.98 20.30
CA LEU A 141 -17.60 18.22 20.00
C LEU A 141 -16.67 17.37 20.89
N LYS A 142 -17.00 17.17 22.17
CA LYS A 142 -16.32 16.22 23.07
C LYS A 142 -16.47 14.77 22.63
N THR A 143 -17.64 14.38 22.11
CA THR A 143 -17.90 13.04 21.58
C THR A 143 -17.05 12.76 20.34
N CYS A 144 -16.96 13.74 19.42
CA CYS A 144 -16.10 13.65 18.24
C CYS A 144 -14.61 13.62 18.63
N ASP A 145 -14.20 14.41 19.63
CA ASP A 145 -12.83 14.39 20.16
C ASP A 145 -12.49 13.04 20.82
N ALA A 146 -13.42 12.46 21.57
CA ALA A 146 -13.27 11.13 22.19
C ALA A 146 -13.13 10.02 21.14
N LEU A 147 -13.99 9.99 20.11
CA LEU A 147 -13.88 9.08 18.97
C LEU A 147 -12.53 9.23 18.24
N LYS A 148 -12.11 10.46 17.96
CA LYS A 148 -10.80 10.77 17.37
C LYS A 148 -9.64 10.35 18.30
N ASN A 149 -9.80 10.42 19.63
CA ASN A 149 -8.80 9.92 20.59
C ASN A 149 -8.78 8.39 20.69
N LEU A 150 -9.92 7.72 20.46
CA LEU A 150 -10.00 6.27 20.33
C LEU A 150 -9.32 5.78 19.02
N GLY A 151 -9.51 6.53 17.93
CA GLY A 151 -8.72 6.39 16.71
C GLY A 151 -7.21 6.54 16.97
N ASN A 152 -6.80 7.54 17.78
CA ASN A 152 -5.41 7.72 18.20
C ASN A 152 -4.86 6.56 19.07
N LYS A 153 -5.70 5.84 19.82
CA LYS A 153 -5.31 4.61 20.55
C LYS A 153 -4.98 3.51 19.56
N TYR A 154 -5.94 3.10 18.72
CA TYR A 154 -5.74 1.99 17.80
C TYR A 154 -4.63 2.25 16.76
N PHE A 155 -4.37 3.52 16.40
CA PHE A 155 -3.21 3.88 15.57
C PHE A 155 -1.87 3.49 16.22
N LYS A 156 -1.72 3.72 17.54
CA LYS A 156 -0.50 3.34 18.30
C LYS A 156 -0.39 1.83 18.51
N GLU A 157 -1.51 1.12 18.42
CA GLU A 157 -1.61 -0.34 18.50
C GLU A 157 -1.43 -1.01 17.13
N ASN A 158 -1.13 -0.23 16.08
CA ASN A 158 -1.05 -0.61 14.66
C ASN A 158 -2.35 -1.17 14.05
N ASN A 159 -3.49 -1.04 14.72
CA ASN A 159 -4.79 -1.42 14.16
C ASN A 159 -5.35 -0.24 13.35
N TYR A 160 -4.87 -0.09 12.12
CA TYR A 160 -5.26 1.02 11.26
C TYR A 160 -6.71 0.94 10.78
N LEU A 161 -7.34 -0.25 10.76
CA LEU A 161 -8.75 -0.43 10.39
C LEU A 161 -9.69 0.11 11.49
N ALA A 162 -9.50 -0.28 12.75
CA ALA A 162 -10.26 0.30 13.87
C ALA A 162 -9.96 1.81 14.04
N SER A 163 -8.73 2.23 13.75
CA SER A 163 -8.38 3.65 13.71
C SER A 163 -9.17 4.41 12.63
N LEU A 164 -9.29 3.85 11.42
CA LEU A 164 -10.07 4.40 10.30
C LEU A 164 -11.57 4.49 10.60
N LYS A 165 -12.14 3.44 11.22
CA LYS A 165 -13.52 3.38 11.73
C LYS A 165 -13.80 4.60 12.62
N TYR A 166 -13.03 4.79 13.69
CA TYR A 166 -13.30 5.83 14.68
C TYR A 166 -13.01 7.26 14.19
N TYR A 167 -12.00 7.49 13.34
CA TYR A 167 -11.84 8.81 12.72
C TYR A 167 -12.99 9.14 11.75
N THR A 168 -13.50 8.16 11.00
CA THR A 168 -14.62 8.36 10.07
C THR A 168 -15.88 8.73 10.83
N SER A 169 -16.24 7.99 11.89
CA SER A 169 -17.34 8.35 12.78
C SER A 169 -17.23 9.77 13.35
N ALA A 170 -16.03 10.20 13.76
CA ALA A 170 -15.78 11.55 14.27
C ALA A 170 -15.89 12.64 13.19
N ILE A 171 -15.40 12.38 11.97
CA ILE A 171 -15.48 13.31 10.83
C ILE A 171 -16.93 13.47 10.38
N ASP A 172 -17.67 12.37 10.19
CA ASP A 172 -19.03 12.39 9.64
C ASP A 172 -20.03 13.06 10.59
N LEU A 173 -19.86 12.91 11.91
CA LEU A 173 -20.62 13.68 12.90
C LEU A 173 -20.42 15.19 12.73
N ILE A 174 -19.17 15.66 12.59
CA ILE A 174 -18.89 17.09 12.40
C ILE A 174 -19.37 17.57 11.03
N LYS A 175 -19.23 16.77 9.96
CA LYS A 175 -19.75 17.11 8.62
C LYS A 175 -21.26 17.32 8.62
N LYS A 176 -22.02 16.39 9.21
CA LYS A 176 -23.50 16.44 9.28
C LYS A 176 -24.00 17.77 9.87
N VAL A 177 -23.33 18.32 10.88
CA VAL A 177 -23.65 19.63 11.50
C VAL A 177 -23.64 20.80 10.50
N TYR A 178 -22.75 20.78 9.51
CA TYR A 178 -22.63 21.85 8.51
C TYR A 178 -23.50 21.59 7.27
N GLU A 179 -23.67 20.32 6.90
CA GLU A 179 -24.49 19.87 5.76
C GLU A 179 -26.01 19.97 6.03
N VAL A 180 -26.47 19.67 7.25
CA VAL A 180 -27.90 19.69 7.63
C VAL A 180 -28.45 21.11 7.70
N GLN A 181 -29.65 21.33 7.15
CA GLN A 181 -30.38 22.61 7.22
C GLN A 181 -31.65 22.54 8.09
N ASP A 182 -32.17 21.35 8.39
CA ASP A 182 -33.38 21.17 9.18
C ASP A 182 -33.13 21.39 10.69
N PRO A 183 -33.92 22.23 11.39
CA PRO A 183 -33.73 22.50 12.82
C PRO A 183 -33.88 21.28 13.73
N VAL A 184 -34.81 20.36 13.44
CA VAL A 184 -35.04 19.16 14.27
C VAL A 184 -33.87 18.19 14.15
N CYS A 185 -33.31 18.05 12.94
CA CYS A 185 -32.07 17.31 12.73
C CYS A 185 -30.87 17.98 13.41
N MET A 186 -30.80 19.32 13.47
CA MET A 186 -29.75 20.05 14.21
C MET A 186 -29.86 19.84 15.74
N ASP A 187 -31.07 19.89 16.30
CA ASP A 187 -31.30 19.61 17.72
C ASP A 187 -30.94 18.16 18.07
N LEU A 188 -31.29 17.20 17.20
CA LEU A 188 -30.90 15.80 17.35
C LEU A 188 -29.38 15.63 17.33
N LEU A 189 -28.66 16.23 16.36
CA LEU A 189 -27.20 16.20 16.31
C LEU A 189 -26.57 16.78 17.58
N ASN A 190 -27.09 17.92 18.06
CA ASN A 190 -26.60 18.56 19.28
C ASN A 190 -26.88 17.74 20.56
N SER A 191 -27.83 16.80 20.54
CA SER A 191 -28.13 15.90 21.66
C SER A 191 -27.22 14.67 21.76
N ILE A 192 -26.37 14.41 20.76
CA ILE A 192 -25.49 13.23 20.73
C ILE A 192 -24.43 13.32 21.83
N SER A 193 -24.31 12.26 22.62
CA SER A 193 -23.21 12.00 23.55
C SER A 193 -22.64 10.60 23.32
N VAL A 194 -21.55 10.28 24.02
CA VAL A 194 -20.99 8.91 24.09
C VAL A 194 -21.98 7.87 24.68
N ASP A 195 -22.95 8.30 25.49
CA ASP A 195 -24.02 7.45 26.03
C ASP A 195 -25.19 7.26 25.05
N ALA A 196 -25.23 8.06 23.97
CA ALA A 196 -26.37 8.18 23.04
C ALA A 196 -25.88 8.40 21.59
N LEU A 197 -25.02 7.50 21.10
CA LEU A 197 -24.52 7.53 19.73
C LEU A 197 -25.57 7.08 18.70
N PRO A 198 -25.54 7.60 17.45
CA PRO A 198 -26.32 7.07 16.34
C PRO A 198 -26.06 5.59 16.05
N SER A 199 -27.06 4.90 15.53
CA SER A 199 -27.03 3.46 15.19
C SER A 199 -25.91 3.05 14.21
N GLU A 200 -25.43 4.00 13.41
CA GLU A 200 -24.35 3.80 12.43
C GLU A 200 -22.95 3.79 13.07
N ILE A 201 -22.82 4.23 14.34
CA ILE A 201 -21.54 4.32 15.06
C ILE A 201 -21.49 3.19 16.09
N THR A 202 -21.02 2.03 15.67
CA THR A 202 -20.80 0.87 16.56
C THR A 202 -19.52 1.04 17.38
N ILE A 203 -19.64 0.98 18.71
CA ILE A 203 -18.51 0.91 19.64
C ILE A 203 -18.36 -0.54 20.09
N ASP A 204 -17.14 -1.06 20.06
CA ASP A 204 -16.87 -2.44 20.45
C ASP A 204 -16.89 -2.56 21.99
N GLU A 205 -17.32 -3.70 22.57
CA GLU A 205 -17.62 -3.78 24.02
C GLU A 205 -16.43 -3.45 24.93
N GLU A 206 -15.20 -3.69 24.46
CA GLU A 206 -13.96 -3.33 25.17
C GLU A 206 -13.72 -1.80 25.21
N ASP A 207 -14.14 -1.07 24.19
CA ASP A 207 -13.88 0.36 24.02
C ASP A 207 -14.85 1.26 24.79
N VAL A 208 -16.06 0.79 25.12
CA VAL A 208 -17.12 1.62 25.73
C VAL A 208 -16.60 2.39 26.97
N LYS A 209 -15.79 1.76 27.80
CA LYS A 209 -15.18 2.39 28.99
C LYS A 209 -14.09 3.40 28.63
N VAL A 210 -13.26 3.07 27.64
CA VAL A 210 -12.17 3.92 27.15
C VAL A 210 -12.74 5.19 26.49
N LEU A 211 -13.81 5.04 25.70
CA LEU A 211 -14.52 6.16 25.08
C LEU A 211 -15.12 7.11 26.13
N GLN A 212 -15.72 6.57 27.19
CA GLN A 212 -16.26 7.37 28.31
C GLN A 212 -15.15 8.15 29.02
N GLU A 213 -14.00 7.51 29.30
CA GLU A 213 -12.85 8.16 29.92
C GLU A 213 -12.28 9.28 29.02
N LEU A 214 -12.12 9.02 27.72
CA LEU A 214 -11.66 10.01 26.73
C LEU A 214 -12.62 11.20 26.59
N TYR A 215 -13.92 10.98 26.71
CA TYR A 215 -14.95 12.03 26.69
C TYR A 215 -14.90 12.93 27.94
N LEU A 216 -14.81 12.31 29.12
CA LEU A 216 -14.70 13.03 30.39
C LEU A 216 -13.39 13.85 30.43
N ASN A 217 -12.28 13.27 29.99
CA ASN A 217 -10.98 13.91 29.91
C ASN A 217 -10.81 14.86 28.70
N SER A 218 -11.81 15.02 27.84
CA SER A 218 -11.70 15.88 26.65
C SER A 218 -11.55 17.36 27.03
N ALA A 219 -10.48 17.99 26.53
CA ALA A 219 -10.12 19.39 26.77
C ALA A 219 -10.87 20.40 25.87
N ILE A 220 -11.83 19.93 25.06
CA ILE A 220 -12.65 20.78 24.20
C ILE A 220 -13.43 21.79 25.05
N THR A 221 -13.38 23.06 24.65
CA THR A 221 -14.07 24.20 25.28
C THR A 221 -14.76 25.07 24.23
N LYS A 222 -16.01 25.47 24.49
CA LYS A 222 -16.83 26.23 23.54
C LYS A 222 -16.50 27.73 23.64
N LYS A 223 -15.77 28.26 22.65
CA LYS A 223 -15.32 29.68 22.59
C LYS A 223 -16.40 30.67 22.14
N SER A 224 -17.38 30.18 21.38
CA SER A 224 -18.49 30.95 20.79
C SER A 224 -19.70 30.03 20.73
N GLU A 225 -20.92 30.58 20.88
CA GLU A 225 -22.14 29.79 20.68
C GLU A 225 -22.24 29.24 19.25
N PHE A 226 -21.91 30.09 18.27
CA PHE A 226 -21.92 29.78 16.85
C PHE A 226 -20.49 29.58 16.33
N ILE A 227 -20.26 28.45 15.67
CA ILE A 227 -18.95 27.96 15.24
C ILE A 227 -19.00 27.66 13.74
N SER A 228 -18.00 28.11 12.97
CA SER A 228 -17.77 27.69 11.58
C SER A 228 -16.89 26.43 11.52
N VAL A 229 -16.94 25.69 10.41
CA VAL A 229 -16.11 24.47 10.23
C VAL A 229 -14.60 24.74 10.43
N LYS A 230 -14.12 25.95 10.09
CA LYS A 230 -12.73 26.39 10.28
C LYS A 230 -12.36 26.72 11.72
N GLU A 231 -13.34 26.99 12.57
CA GLU A 231 -13.17 27.14 14.02
C GLU A 231 -13.14 25.77 14.74
N THR A 232 -13.21 24.66 13.99
CA THR A 232 -13.08 23.28 14.51
C THR A 232 -11.76 22.62 14.11
N ASP A 233 -11.33 21.65 14.93
CA ASP A 233 -10.13 20.85 14.69
C ASP A 233 -10.31 19.73 13.64
N ILE A 234 -11.42 19.67 12.90
CA ILE A 234 -11.69 18.58 11.92
C ILE A 234 -10.57 18.42 10.87
N HIS A 235 -9.86 19.49 10.53
CA HIS A 235 -8.69 19.44 9.65
C HIS A 235 -7.54 18.56 10.21
N ILE A 236 -7.42 18.46 11.54
CA ILE A 236 -6.51 17.52 12.22
C ILE A 236 -7.05 16.09 12.13
N TYR A 237 -8.37 15.90 12.15
CA TYR A 237 -9.03 14.58 12.13
C TYR A 237 -8.82 13.95 10.75
N TYR A 238 -9.09 14.69 9.67
CA TYR A 238 -8.71 14.34 8.30
C TYR A 238 -7.20 14.06 8.18
N THR A 239 -6.33 14.91 8.74
CA THR A 239 -4.87 14.70 8.72
C THR A 239 -4.38 13.56 9.63
N ASN A 240 -5.27 12.90 10.37
CA ASN A 240 -4.98 11.67 11.09
C ASN A 240 -5.58 10.45 10.36
N ARG A 241 -6.81 10.54 9.83
CA ARG A 241 -7.42 9.51 8.99
C ARG A 241 -6.63 9.27 7.69
N SER A 242 -6.13 10.32 7.06
CA SER A 242 -5.22 10.22 5.92
C SER A 242 -3.94 9.43 6.23
N PHE A 243 -3.48 9.42 7.49
CA PHE A 243 -2.34 8.60 7.89
C PHE A 243 -2.70 7.11 7.97
N CYS A 244 -3.91 6.77 8.45
CA CYS A 244 -4.44 5.41 8.35
C CYS A 244 -4.55 4.99 6.88
N HIS A 245 -5.05 5.87 6.02
CA HIS A 245 -5.08 5.62 4.58
C HIS A 245 -3.67 5.37 4.01
N MET A 246 -2.63 6.12 4.41
CA MET A 246 -1.24 5.84 4.02
C MET A 246 -0.73 4.49 4.53
N MET A 247 -0.99 4.13 5.79
CA MET A 247 -0.58 2.84 6.37
C MET A 247 -1.35 1.64 5.78
N LEU A 248 -2.55 1.90 5.24
CA LEU A 248 -3.39 0.94 4.52
C LEU A 248 -3.26 1.09 2.99
N GLU A 249 -2.24 1.80 2.51
CA GLU A 249 -1.87 1.94 1.09
C GLU A 249 -2.91 2.62 0.17
N ASN A 250 -3.90 3.26 0.78
CA ASN A 250 -4.96 4.03 0.15
C ASN A 250 -4.48 5.47 -0.12
N TYR A 251 -3.42 5.63 -0.91
CA TYR A 251 -2.76 6.95 -1.10
C TYR A 251 -3.66 7.99 -1.78
N GLY A 252 -4.63 7.57 -2.60
CA GLY A 252 -5.68 8.40 -3.17
C GLY A 252 -6.61 8.97 -2.10
N SER A 253 -7.18 8.11 -1.25
CA SER A 253 -8.05 8.57 -0.15
C SER A 253 -7.30 9.37 0.92
N SER A 254 -5.99 9.12 1.10
CA SER A 254 -5.12 10.01 1.88
C SER A 254 -5.08 11.41 1.26
N ILE A 255 -4.86 11.51 -0.06
CA ILE A 255 -4.83 12.78 -0.81
C ILE A 255 -6.17 13.53 -0.72
N GLU A 256 -7.31 12.83 -0.80
CA GLU A 256 -8.66 13.39 -0.66
C GLU A 256 -8.89 13.99 0.73
N ASP A 257 -8.65 13.23 1.81
CA ASP A 257 -8.72 13.72 3.19
C ASP A 257 -7.82 14.95 3.40
N ILE A 258 -6.63 14.94 2.83
CA ILE A 258 -5.66 16.03 2.95
C ILE A 258 -6.13 17.28 2.20
N ASP A 259 -6.82 17.15 1.07
CA ASP A 259 -7.41 18.31 0.39
C ASP A 259 -8.61 18.88 1.15
N GLU A 260 -9.43 18.08 1.83
CA GLU A 260 -10.43 18.59 2.78
C GLU A 260 -9.76 19.32 3.97
N ALA A 261 -8.69 18.76 4.54
CA ALA A 261 -7.92 19.42 5.58
C ALA A 261 -7.32 20.77 5.12
N ILE A 262 -6.87 20.86 3.86
CA ILE A 262 -6.31 22.08 3.25
C ILE A 262 -7.39 23.11 2.94
N LYS A 263 -8.58 22.71 2.45
CA LYS A 263 -9.73 23.62 2.25
C LYS A 263 -10.13 24.31 3.56
N ILE A 264 -10.09 23.57 4.66
CA ILE A 264 -10.47 24.05 5.99
C ILE A 264 -9.35 24.88 6.62
N ASN A 265 -8.09 24.44 6.54
CA ASN A 265 -6.92 25.18 7.06
C ASN A 265 -5.74 25.25 6.06
N PRO A 266 -5.71 26.24 5.14
CA PRO A 266 -4.65 26.41 4.13
C PRO A 266 -3.24 26.73 4.66
N LEU A 267 -3.09 26.88 5.98
CA LEU A 267 -1.82 27.12 6.67
C LEU A 267 -1.32 25.88 7.43
N TYR A 268 -2.07 24.78 7.46
CA TYR A 268 -1.70 23.57 8.20
C TYR A 268 -0.60 22.77 7.48
N ALA A 269 0.65 23.13 7.75
CA ALA A 269 1.84 22.54 7.11
C ALA A 269 1.90 21.00 7.16
N LYS A 270 1.36 20.37 8.21
CA LYS A 270 1.29 18.90 8.35
C LYS A 270 0.46 18.23 7.24
N ALA A 271 -0.61 18.87 6.77
CA ALA A 271 -1.41 18.35 5.66
C ALA A 271 -0.57 18.30 4.37
N TYR A 272 0.09 19.41 4.01
CA TYR A 272 1.00 19.44 2.85
C TYR A 272 2.16 18.45 2.97
N TYR A 273 2.71 18.22 4.17
CA TYR A 273 3.74 17.20 4.39
C TYR A 273 3.21 15.80 4.05
N ARG A 274 2.05 15.42 4.60
CA ARG A 274 1.42 14.14 4.27
C ARG A 274 1.03 14.03 2.80
N LYS A 275 0.64 15.13 2.14
CA LYS A 275 0.35 15.11 0.70
C LYS A 275 1.61 14.80 -0.09
N GLY A 276 2.73 15.45 0.27
CA GLY A 276 4.03 15.17 -0.29
C GLY A 276 4.43 13.70 -0.13
N CYS A 277 4.25 13.15 1.07
CA CYS A 277 4.49 11.72 1.31
C CYS A 277 3.52 10.80 0.54
N SER A 278 2.24 11.15 0.39
CA SER A 278 1.28 10.32 -0.36
C SER A 278 1.61 10.29 -1.87
N PHE A 279 1.99 11.44 -2.44
CA PHE A 279 2.51 11.51 -3.81
C PHE A 279 3.85 10.78 -3.99
N LEU A 280 4.71 10.73 -2.96
CA LEU A 280 5.90 9.90 -2.99
C LEU A 280 5.55 8.41 -3.19
N MET A 281 4.62 7.86 -2.39
CA MET A 281 4.25 6.43 -2.50
C MET A 281 3.72 6.06 -3.89
N LEU A 282 3.13 7.03 -4.58
CA LEU A 282 2.64 6.96 -5.97
C LEU A 282 3.73 7.18 -7.05
N SER A 283 4.99 7.37 -6.68
CA SER A 283 6.07 7.82 -7.58
C SER A 283 5.86 9.19 -8.25
N ASP A 284 4.85 9.98 -7.88
CA ASP A 284 4.69 11.36 -8.35
C ASP A 284 5.63 12.30 -7.58
N LEU A 285 6.91 12.19 -7.93
CA LEU A 285 7.99 13.02 -7.42
C LEU A 285 7.78 14.53 -7.70
N LYS A 286 6.93 14.89 -8.67
CA LYS A 286 6.65 16.28 -9.04
C LYS A 286 5.63 16.89 -8.08
N SER A 287 4.46 16.29 -7.93
CA SER A 287 3.46 16.74 -6.96
C SER A 287 3.98 16.61 -5.52
N ALA A 288 4.82 15.61 -5.24
CA ALA A 288 5.57 15.52 -3.99
C ALA A 288 6.50 16.74 -3.77
N SER A 289 7.28 17.11 -4.79
CA SER A 289 8.16 18.29 -4.73
C SER A 289 7.40 19.58 -4.45
N ASP A 290 6.28 19.81 -5.15
CA ASP A 290 5.47 21.01 -4.97
C ASP A 290 4.85 21.07 -3.56
N CYS A 291 4.44 19.92 -3.02
CA CYS A 291 3.95 19.81 -1.64
C CYS A 291 5.04 20.11 -0.60
N PHE A 292 6.23 19.51 -0.70
CA PHE A 292 7.34 19.82 0.22
C PHE A 292 7.81 21.27 0.09
N GLN A 293 7.81 21.85 -1.12
CA GLN A 293 8.10 23.27 -1.30
C GLN A 293 7.02 24.17 -0.66
N LYS A 294 5.76 23.74 -0.60
CA LYS A 294 4.69 24.42 0.15
C LYS A 294 4.85 24.27 1.68
N VAL A 295 5.34 23.13 2.19
CA VAL A 295 5.72 22.99 3.61
C VAL A 295 6.83 23.99 3.98
N LEU A 296 7.87 24.09 3.15
CA LEU A 296 9.01 25.02 3.36
C LEU A 296 8.65 26.51 3.20
N LYS A 297 7.48 26.83 2.65
CA LYS A 297 6.91 28.20 2.65
C LYS A 297 6.13 28.52 3.93
N LEU A 298 5.76 27.51 4.71
CA LEU A 298 4.98 27.64 5.96
C LEU A 298 5.83 27.40 7.22
N THR A 299 6.86 26.56 7.12
CA THR A 299 7.72 26.12 8.23
C THR A 299 9.17 25.95 7.79
N LYS A 300 10.09 25.73 8.74
CA LYS A 300 11.50 25.40 8.47
C LYS A 300 11.79 23.91 8.71
N ASP A 301 10.91 23.04 8.19
CA ASP A 301 11.06 21.59 8.37
C ASP A 301 12.24 21.02 7.55
N LYS A 302 13.25 20.51 8.26
CA LYS A 302 14.45 19.90 7.67
C LYS A 302 14.13 18.61 6.91
N ASN A 303 13.11 17.86 7.30
CA ASN A 303 12.74 16.62 6.61
C ASN A 303 12.18 16.90 5.22
N SER A 304 11.30 17.89 5.09
CA SER A 304 10.81 18.41 3.80
C SER A 304 11.95 18.93 2.91
N GLU A 305 12.98 19.56 3.48
CA GLU A 305 14.15 20.01 2.71
C GLU A 305 14.94 18.83 2.11
N ILE A 306 15.14 17.77 2.91
CA ILE A 306 15.81 16.54 2.47
C ILE A 306 14.97 15.82 1.41
N LYS A 307 13.69 15.57 1.69
CA LYS A 307 12.78 14.88 0.74
C LYS A 307 12.64 15.68 -0.57
N LEU A 308 12.54 17.02 -0.53
CA LEU A 308 12.50 17.88 -1.73
C LEU A 308 13.79 17.79 -2.57
N LYS A 309 14.97 17.75 -1.93
CA LYS A 309 16.25 17.55 -2.63
C LYS A 309 16.32 16.18 -3.30
N GLN A 310 15.85 15.13 -2.61
CA GLN A 310 15.78 13.76 -3.15
C GLN A 310 14.79 13.65 -4.31
N CYS A 311 13.58 14.22 -4.21
CA CYS A 311 12.60 14.25 -5.30
C CYS A 311 13.19 14.87 -6.58
N LYS A 312 13.87 16.02 -6.45
CA LYS A 312 14.49 16.72 -7.58
C LYS A 312 15.65 15.93 -8.20
N LYS A 313 16.42 15.20 -7.40
CA LYS A 313 17.45 14.27 -7.90
C LYS A 313 16.82 13.16 -8.74
N LEU A 314 15.83 12.45 -8.19
CA LEU A 314 15.15 11.35 -8.86
C LEU A 314 14.41 11.79 -10.14
N LEU A 315 13.79 12.99 -10.14
CA LEU A 315 13.18 13.57 -11.35
C LEU A 315 14.21 13.83 -12.45
N PHE A 316 15.40 14.33 -12.10
CA PHE A 316 16.49 14.52 -13.06
C PHE A 316 17.01 13.17 -13.58
N GLU A 317 17.16 12.17 -12.70
CA GLU A 317 17.59 10.82 -13.07
C GLU A 317 16.57 10.13 -14.00
N GLN A 318 15.26 10.27 -13.74
CA GLN A 318 14.20 9.79 -14.64
C GLN A 318 14.21 10.49 -16.01
N GLN A 319 14.44 11.80 -16.06
CA GLN A 319 14.51 12.57 -17.31
C GLN A 319 15.76 12.21 -18.12
N PHE A 320 16.90 12.03 -17.44
CA PHE A 320 18.16 11.59 -18.04
C PHE A 320 18.06 10.16 -18.59
N GLN A 321 17.47 9.23 -17.83
CA GLN A 321 17.23 7.86 -18.27
C GLN A 321 16.31 7.80 -19.51
N LYS A 322 15.19 8.53 -19.50
CA LYS A 322 14.29 8.62 -20.67
C LYS A 322 14.95 9.23 -21.92
N ALA A 323 16.01 10.04 -21.74
CA ALA A 323 16.81 10.56 -22.86
C ALA A 323 17.81 9.52 -23.40
N ILE A 324 18.24 8.55 -22.59
CA ILE A 324 19.15 7.45 -22.98
C ILE A 324 18.38 6.27 -23.60
N GLU A 325 17.12 6.06 -23.21
CA GLU A 325 16.23 5.01 -23.73
C GLU A 325 15.82 5.20 -25.21
N LEU A 326 16.20 6.33 -25.82
CA LEU A 326 16.09 6.55 -27.27
C LEU A 326 17.07 5.67 -28.10
N GLU A 327 18.04 5.04 -27.46
CA GLU A 327 18.88 4.00 -28.09
C GLU A 327 18.27 2.60 -27.89
N GLN A 328 17.88 1.92 -28.98
CA GLN A 328 17.46 0.51 -28.92
C GLN A 328 18.62 -0.40 -28.50
N LYS A 329 18.69 -0.69 -27.19
CA LYS A 329 19.60 -1.67 -26.60
C LYS A 329 18.91 -3.02 -26.51
N LEU A 330 19.66 -4.10 -26.71
CA LEU A 330 19.17 -5.46 -26.46
C LEU A 330 18.77 -5.58 -24.97
N PRO A 331 17.67 -6.27 -24.65
CA PRO A 331 17.28 -6.55 -23.27
C PRO A 331 18.41 -7.21 -22.48
N TYR A 332 18.53 -6.96 -21.18
CA TYR A 332 19.73 -7.36 -20.45
C TYR A 332 19.91 -8.89 -20.47
N TYR A 333 18.81 -9.65 -20.36
CA TYR A 333 18.81 -11.11 -20.44
C TYR A 333 19.42 -11.70 -21.73
N GLU A 334 19.40 -10.97 -22.85
CA GLU A 334 20.02 -11.41 -24.11
C GLU A 334 21.54 -11.17 -24.14
N THR A 335 22.06 -10.38 -23.19
CA THR A 335 23.47 -10.00 -23.07
C THR A 335 24.23 -10.68 -21.92
N VAL A 336 23.53 -11.47 -21.08
CA VAL A 336 24.16 -12.17 -19.93
C VAL A 336 25.01 -13.35 -20.40
N VAL A 337 26.33 -13.16 -20.45
CA VAL A 337 27.29 -14.24 -20.70
C VAL A 337 27.56 -15.00 -19.40
N LEU A 338 26.83 -16.10 -19.15
CA LEU A 338 26.96 -16.92 -17.93
C LEU A 338 28.39 -17.43 -17.66
N ASP A 339 29.19 -17.65 -18.70
CA ASP A 339 30.59 -18.11 -18.56
C ASP A 339 31.60 -17.03 -18.16
N SER A 340 31.19 -15.77 -18.20
CA SER A 340 31.95 -14.68 -17.55
C SER A 340 31.78 -14.68 -16.03
N LEU A 341 30.69 -15.28 -15.52
CA LEU A 341 30.40 -15.36 -14.10
C LEU A 341 31.10 -16.58 -13.48
N LYS A 342 31.54 -16.42 -12.23
CA LYS A 342 32.22 -17.47 -11.45
C LYS A 342 31.26 -18.11 -10.45
N ILE A 343 31.63 -19.30 -9.98
CA ILE A 343 31.13 -19.85 -8.72
C ILE A 343 32.06 -19.29 -7.62
N GLU A 344 31.47 -18.64 -6.63
CA GLU A 344 32.16 -17.96 -5.54
C GLU A 344 32.20 -18.85 -4.29
N ASN A 345 31.08 -19.53 -3.99
CA ASN A 345 31.01 -20.58 -2.97
C ASN A 345 30.70 -21.93 -3.64
N VAL A 346 31.62 -22.88 -3.54
CA VAL A 346 31.44 -24.25 -4.06
C VAL A 346 30.63 -25.17 -3.14
N GLU A 347 30.41 -24.77 -1.89
CA GLU A 347 29.56 -25.51 -0.93
C GLU A 347 28.06 -25.19 -1.13
N ALA A 348 27.77 -24.00 -1.68
CA ALA A 348 26.42 -23.59 -2.04
C ALA A 348 25.85 -24.49 -3.16
N PRO A 349 24.53 -24.73 -3.19
CA PRO A 349 23.90 -25.47 -4.29
C PRO A 349 24.24 -24.87 -5.66
N ILE A 350 24.63 -25.74 -6.59
CA ILE A 350 24.96 -25.36 -7.98
C ILE A 350 23.78 -25.77 -8.86
N TYR A 351 23.24 -24.81 -9.61
CA TYR A 351 22.11 -25.03 -10.51
C TYR A 351 22.54 -25.76 -11.79
N ASP A 352 21.78 -26.80 -12.16
CA ASP A 352 21.85 -27.52 -13.42
C ASP A 352 20.42 -27.76 -13.92
N SER A 353 20.05 -27.14 -15.03
CA SER A 353 18.71 -27.26 -15.62
C SER A 353 18.37 -28.67 -16.14
N ASN A 354 19.35 -29.55 -16.27
CA ASN A 354 19.15 -30.94 -16.68
C ASN A 354 18.81 -31.86 -15.49
N ASN A 355 18.93 -31.38 -14.25
CA ASN A 355 18.87 -32.19 -13.03
C ASN A 355 18.05 -31.50 -11.91
N LEU A 356 16.89 -30.97 -12.28
CA LEU A 356 15.96 -30.35 -11.34
C LEU A 356 15.05 -31.39 -10.68
N SER A 357 14.94 -31.32 -9.35
CA SER A 357 14.10 -32.21 -8.55
C SER A 357 13.57 -31.50 -7.30
N ILE A 358 12.63 -32.13 -6.60
CA ILE A 358 12.19 -31.67 -5.27
C ILE A 358 13.36 -31.63 -4.27
N ASP A 359 14.28 -32.60 -4.33
CA ASP A 359 15.45 -32.65 -3.44
C ASP A 359 16.39 -31.47 -3.71
N PHE A 360 16.56 -31.07 -4.98
CA PHE A 360 17.34 -29.88 -5.32
C PHE A 360 16.67 -28.58 -4.85
N LEU A 361 15.35 -28.45 -5.02
CA LEU A 361 14.57 -27.32 -4.50
C LEU A 361 14.68 -27.23 -2.97
N GLN A 362 14.54 -28.35 -2.26
CA GLN A 362 14.66 -28.40 -0.81
C GLN A 362 16.09 -28.09 -0.35
N LYS A 363 17.13 -28.61 -1.02
CA LYS A 363 18.53 -28.25 -0.74
C LYS A 363 18.82 -26.76 -0.94
N VAL A 364 18.22 -26.12 -1.95
CA VAL A 364 18.31 -24.66 -2.15
C VAL A 364 17.61 -23.91 -1.02
N VAL A 365 16.40 -24.34 -0.62
CA VAL A 365 15.66 -23.78 0.51
C VAL A 365 16.44 -23.87 1.81
N GLU A 366 16.97 -25.05 2.17
CA GLU A 366 17.73 -25.28 3.41
C GLU A 366 18.95 -24.35 3.50
N TYR A 367 19.65 -24.15 2.38
CA TYR A 367 20.80 -23.26 2.30
C TYR A 367 20.40 -21.79 2.44
N ILE A 368 19.43 -21.28 1.65
CA ILE A 368 19.03 -19.86 1.71
C ILE A 368 18.20 -19.50 2.96
N SER A 369 17.74 -20.49 3.73
CA SER A 369 17.14 -20.30 5.06
C SER A 369 18.15 -19.93 6.15
N VAL A 370 19.46 -20.02 5.88
CA VAL A 370 20.52 -19.66 6.84
C VAL A 370 20.86 -18.17 6.69
N PRO A 371 20.72 -17.33 7.74
CA PRO A 371 20.99 -15.91 7.65
C PRO A 371 22.39 -15.59 7.12
N GLY A 372 22.45 -14.80 6.03
CA GLY A 372 23.69 -14.42 5.37
C GLY A 372 24.20 -15.40 4.30
N GLN A 373 23.61 -16.59 4.16
CA GLN A 373 23.86 -17.45 3.00
C GLN A 373 23.06 -16.95 1.79
N LYS A 374 23.71 -16.90 0.64
CA LYS A 374 23.11 -16.52 -0.65
C LYS A 374 23.59 -17.47 -1.75
N LEU A 375 22.72 -17.76 -2.72
CA LEU A 375 23.05 -18.62 -3.85
C LEU A 375 24.11 -17.96 -4.74
N ASN A 376 24.94 -18.73 -5.45
CA ASN A 376 25.94 -18.14 -6.36
C ASN A 376 25.28 -17.26 -7.43
N LYS A 377 25.83 -16.07 -7.71
CA LYS A 377 25.27 -15.15 -8.74
C LYS A 377 25.06 -15.85 -10.09
N LYS A 378 26.03 -16.66 -10.56
CA LYS A 378 25.90 -17.45 -11.79
C LYS A 378 24.66 -18.37 -11.79
N CYS A 379 24.34 -18.98 -10.65
CA CYS A 379 23.18 -19.86 -10.51
C CYS A 379 21.87 -19.08 -10.52
N VAL A 380 21.80 -17.92 -9.83
CA VAL A 380 20.61 -17.05 -9.90
C VAL A 380 20.40 -16.53 -11.33
N CYS A 381 21.46 -16.07 -12.00
CA CYS A 381 21.36 -15.67 -13.41
C CYS A 381 20.85 -16.81 -14.30
N ALA A 382 21.34 -18.04 -14.13
CA ALA A 382 20.89 -19.20 -14.90
C ALA A 382 19.40 -19.53 -14.64
N ILE A 383 18.97 -19.54 -13.37
CA ILE A 383 17.56 -19.72 -12.98
C ILE A 383 16.66 -18.67 -13.66
N VAL A 384 17.02 -17.38 -13.58
CA VAL A 384 16.18 -16.32 -14.16
C VAL A 384 16.17 -16.39 -15.70
N LEU A 385 17.29 -16.72 -16.34
CA LEU A 385 17.36 -16.90 -17.79
C LEU A 385 16.52 -18.09 -18.28
N ASP A 386 16.50 -19.21 -17.55
CA ASP A 386 15.67 -20.36 -17.91
C ASP A 386 14.18 -20.11 -17.59
N VAL A 387 13.86 -19.35 -16.54
CA VAL A 387 12.50 -18.85 -16.29
C VAL A 387 12.02 -17.92 -17.40
N ILE A 388 12.86 -16.99 -17.89
CA ILE A 388 12.52 -16.12 -19.02
C ILE A 388 12.15 -16.93 -20.26
N LYS A 389 12.91 -17.98 -20.58
CA LYS A 389 12.60 -18.88 -21.70
C LYS A 389 11.23 -19.56 -21.51
N LEU A 390 10.95 -20.08 -20.30
CA LEU A 390 9.68 -20.73 -19.99
C LEU A 390 8.50 -19.75 -20.08
N LEU A 391 8.61 -18.59 -19.42
CA LEU A 391 7.52 -17.61 -19.33
C LEU A 391 7.19 -16.99 -20.69
N LYS A 392 8.17 -16.85 -21.60
CA LYS A 392 7.94 -16.39 -22.99
C LYS A 392 6.96 -17.27 -23.78
N GLU A 393 6.97 -18.58 -23.55
CA GLU A 393 6.07 -19.53 -24.23
C GLU A 393 4.64 -19.55 -23.65
N LEU A 394 4.39 -18.84 -22.53
CA LEU A 394 3.06 -18.77 -21.93
C LEU A 394 2.20 -17.64 -22.55
N PRO A 395 0.89 -17.85 -22.76
CA PRO A 395 -0.03 -16.78 -23.13
C PRO A 395 -0.23 -15.80 -21.97
N THR A 396 -0.72 -14.59 -22.28
CA THR A 396 -0.97 -13.56 -21.26
C THR A 396 -2.16 -13.90 -20.34
N LEU A 397 -3.10 -14.69 -20.86
CA LEU A 397 -4.18 -15.34 -20.12
C LEU A 397 -3.98 -16.87 -20.18
N VAL A 398 -3.68 -17.51 -19.04
CA VAL A 398 -3.42 -18.96 -19.01
C VAL A 398 -4.68 -19.74 -18.60
N ARG A 399 -5.09 -20.73 -19.40
CA ARG A 399 -6.19 -21.64 -19.05
C ARG A 399 -5.67 -22.88 -18.32
N LEU A 400 -6.28 -23.20 -17.18
CA LEU A 400 -6.03 -24.41 -16.39
C LEU A 400 -7.34 -25.17 -16.21
N ASN A 401 -7.31 -26.48 -16.41
CA ASN A 401 -8.43 -27.38 -16.16
C ASN A 401 -7.92 -28.49 -15.24
N LEU A 402 -8.66 -28.77 -14.15
CA LEU A 402 -8.30 -29.81 -13.19
C LEU A 402 -9.14 -31.08 -13.43
N GLU A 403 -8.47 -32.22 -13.41
CA GLU A 403 -9.12 -33.53 -13.36
C GLU A 403 -9.57 -33.89 -11.93
N GLU A 404 -10.45 -34.89 -11.80
CA GLU A 404 -11.30 -35.04 -10.62
C GLU A 404 -10.56 -35.36 -9.30
N ASP A 405 -9.35 -35.95 -9.37
CA ASP A 405 -8.49 -36.17 -8.21
C ASP A 405 -7.44 -35.08 -7.96
N GLU A 406 -7.17 -34.20 -8.92
CA GLU A 406 -6.15 -33.14 -8.84
C GLU A 406 -6.54 -32.00 -7.87
N THR A 407 -5.52 -31.31 -7.33
CA THR A 407 -5.71 -30.15 -6.45
C THR A 407 -4.83 -28.98 -6.85
N LEU A 408 -5.40 -27.77 -6.79
CA LEU A 408 -4.71 -26.50 -6.95
C LEU A 408 -4.83 -25.68 -5.66
N THR A 409 -3.72 -25.12 -5.21
CA THR A 409 -3.66 -24.22 -4.06
C THR A 409 -3.35 -22.82 -4.56
N ILE A 410 -4.27 -21.88 -4.37
CA ILE A 410 -4.04 -20.47 -4.72
C ILE A 410 -3.59 -19.72 -3.46
N CYS A 411 -2.37 -19.20 -3.51
CA CYS A 411 -1.82 -18.23 -2.57
C CYS A 411 -1.98 -16.83 -3.16
N GLY A 412 -2.24 -15.85 -2.31
CA GLY A 412 -2.07 -14.44 -2.66
C GLY A 412 -0.66 -13.94 -2.37
N ASP A 413 -0.56 -12.65 -2.12
CA ASP A 413 0.65 -11.88 -1.88
C ASP A 413 1.54 -12.52 -0.80
N ILE A 414 2.86 -12.49 -1.01
CA ILE A 414 3.90 -13.07 -0.13
C ILE A 414 4.89 -12.00 0.36
N HIS A 415 5.12 -10.92 -0.41
CA HIS A 415 5.92 -9.75 -0.03
C HIS A 415 7.21 -10.07 0.75
N GLY A 416 8.06 -10.94 0.19
CA GLY A 416 9.35 -11.29 0.80
C GLY A 416 9.29 -11.99 2.17
N GLN A 417 8.13 -12.46 2.63
CA GLN A 417 7.99 -13.25 3.87
C GLN A 417 8.37 -14.73 3.65
N PHE A 418 9.65 -14.97 3.35
CA PHE A 418 10.18 -16.29 3.00
C PHE A 418 9.86 -17.39 4.03
N TYR A 419 9.94 -17.07 5.33
CA TYR A 419 9.70 -18.06 6.39
C TYR A 419 8.22 -18.47 6.49
N ASP A 420 7.29 -17.57 6.17
CA ASP A 420 5.86 -17.88 6.07
C ASP A 420 5.53 -18.66 4.80
N LEU A 421 6.21 -18.39 3.68
CA LEU A 421 6.15 -19.22 2.48
C LEU A 421 6.58 -20.68 2.77
N LEU A 422 7.64 -20.88 3.57
CA LEU A 422 8.01 -22.20 4.06
C LEU A 422 6.99 -22.79 5.04
N ASN A 423 6.28 -21.97 5.81
CA ASN A 423 5.15 -22.42 6.63
C ASN A 423 3.97 -22.92 5.78
N ILE A 424 3.66 -22.27 4.65
CA ILE A 424 2.67 -22.78 3.68
C ILE A 424 3.10 -24.16 3.16
N MET A 425 4.37 -24.33 2.78
CA MET A 425 4.89 -25.63 2.32
C MET A 425 4.86 -26.71 3.42
N LYS A 426 5.01 -26.33 4.68
CA LYS A 426 4.89 -27.21 5.85
C LYS A 426 3.44 -27.62 6.15
N ILE A 427 2.47 -26.72 5.93
CA ILE A 427 1.04 -26.95 6.19
C ILE A 427 0.39 -27.75 5.05
N ASN A 428 0.74 -27.44 3.79
CA ASN A 428 0.04 -27.93 2.60
C ASN A 428 0.90 -28.82 1.68
N GLY A 429 2.17 -29.06 2.05
CA GLY A 429 3.14 -29.83 1.28
C GLY A 429 3.83 -28.99 0.21
N TYR A 430 5.04 -29.38 -0.19
CA TYR A 430 5.74 -28.78 -1.33
C TYR A 430 4.98 -28.98 -2.66
N PRO A 431 5.29 -28.21 -3.71
CA PRO A 431 4.76 -28.45 -5.05
C PRO A 431 5.16 -29.84 -5.57
N SER A 432 4.27 -30.46 -6.34
CA SER A 432 4.51 -31.73 -7.04
C SER A 432 3.45 -31.93 -8.13
N GLU A 433 3.60 -32.99 -8.94
CA GLU A 433 2.61 -33.43 -9.93
C GLU A 433 1.17 -33.56 -9.40
N LYS A 434 0.99 -33.74 -8.07
CA LYS A 434 -0.31 -33.91 -7.41
C LYS A 434 -0.70 -32.78 -6.45
N ASN A 435 0.14 -31.77 -6.32
CA ASN A 435 -0.06 -30.64 -5.41
C ASN A 435 0.34 -29.36 -6.13
N SER A 436 -0.56 -28.88 -7.01
CA SER A 436 -0.32 -27.68 -7.80
C SER A 436 -0.51 -26.42 -6.96
N TYR A 437 0.22 -25.36 -7.32
CA TYR A 437 0.18 -24.05 -6.69
C TYR A 437 0.04 -22.94 -7.73
N LEU A 438 -0.76 -21.92 -7.44
CA LEU A 438 -0.74 -20.63 -8.10
C LEU A 438 -0.41 -19.56 -7.06
N PHE A 439 0.65 -18.78 -7.27
CA PHE A 439 0.96 -17.61 -6.45
C PHE A 439 0.51 -16.37 -7.23
N ASN A 440 -0.44 -15.63 -6.66
CA ASN A 440 -1.22 -14.63 -7.39
C ASN A 440 -0.61 -13.22 -7.30
N GLY A 441 0.64 -13.09 -7.76
CA GLY A 441 1.43 -11.86 -7.72
C GLY A 441 2.03 -11.51 -6.36
N ASP A 442 2.75 -10.39 -6.33
CA ASP A 442 3.30 -9.72 -5.14
C ASP A 442 4.16 -10.64 -4.27
N PHE A 443 5.18 -11.19 -4.92
CA PHE A 443 6.19 -12.07 -4.35
C PHE A 443 7.25 -11.31 -3.57
N VAL A 444 7.57 -10.09 -4.03
CA VAL A 444 8.71 -9.28 -3.60
C VAL A 444 8.27 -7.97 -2.93
N ASP A 445 9.27 -7.16 -2.56
CA ASP A 445 9.17 -5.92 -1.79
C ASP A 445 8.63 -6.13 -0.35
N ARG A 446 8.76 -5.07 0.46
CA ARG A 446 8.34 -5.01 1.88
C ARG A 446 9.15 -5.93 2.80
N GLY A 447 8.98 -7.24 2.69
CA GLY A 447 9.72 -8.23 3.47
C GLY A 447 11.17 -8.35 2.98
N SER A 448 12.10 -8.35 3.93
CA SER A 448 13.55 -8.29 3.68
C SER A 448 14.19 -9.64 3.25
N PHE A 449 13.37 -10.56 2.74
CA PHE A 449 13.76 -11.86 2.18
C PHE A 449 13.10 -12.10 0.79
N SER A 450 12.90 -11.02 0.03
CA SER A 450 12.30 -11.04 -1.30
C SER A 450 13.11 -11.87 -2.31
N VAL A 451 14.43 -11.85 -2.19
CA VAL A 451 15.36 -12.64 -3.02
C VAL A 451 15.20 -14.13 -2.77
N GLU A 452 15.00 -14.56 -1.52
CA GLU A 452 14.80 -15.97 -1.18
C GLU A 452 13.42 -16.48 -1.64
N VAL A 453 12.37 -15.64 -1.50
CA VAL A 453 11.04 -15.93 -2.06
C VAL A 453 11.11 -16.13 -3.57
N ILE A 454 11.67 -15.19 -4.33
CA ILE A 454 11.63 -15.27 -5.79
C ILE A 454 12.54 -16.40 -6.33
N ILE A 455 13.67 -16.70 -5.67
CA ILE A 455 14.50 -17.88 -5.99
C ILE A 455 13.71 -19.18 -5.77
N PHE A 456 12.96 -19.30 -4.67
CA PHE A 456 12.08 -20.47 -4.45
C PHE A 456 11.02 -20.59 -5.53
N LEU A 457 10.28 -19.51 -5.82
CA LEU A 457 9.17 -19.54 -6.78
C LEU A 457 9.65 -19.85 -8.21
N PHE A 458 10.76 -19.26 -8.63
CA PHE A 458 11.35 -19.50 -9.94
C PHE A 458 11.91 -20.92 -10.07
N LEU A 459 12.61 -21.43 -9.04
CA LEU A 459 13.11 -22.80 -9.07
C LEU A 459 11.97 -23.82 -8.99
N ALA A 460 10.93 -23.58 -8.19
CA ALA A 460 9.73 -24.42 -8.17
C ALA A 460 8.99 -24.40 -9.51
N LYS A 461 8.94 -23.24 -10.19
CA LYS A 461 8.37 -23.11 -11.54
C LYS A 461 9.16 -23.89 -12.61
N LEU A 462 10.48 -23.95 -12.49
CA LEU A 462 11.32 -24.75 -13.39
C LEU A 462 11.24 -26.26 -13.12
N THR A 463 11.22 -26.67 -11.84
CA THR A 463 11.08 -28.09 -11.46
C THR A 463 9.70 -28.65 -11.77
N PHE A 464 8.64 -27.83 -11.63
CA PHE A 464 7.24 -28.25 -11.82
C PHE A 464 6.48 -27.32 -12.78
N PRO A 465 6.86 -27.28 -14.08
CA PRO A 465 6.37 -26.28 -15.03
C PRO A 465 4.85 -26.32 -15.25
N ASN A 466 4.22 -27.48 -15.07
CA ASN A 466 2.78 -27.70 -15.27
C ASN A 466 1.96 -27.59 -13.98
N ASN A 467 2.60 -27.52 -12.80
CA ASN A 467 1.93 -27.54 -11.50
C ASN A 467 2.19 -26.28 -10.66
N VAL A 468 3.25 -25.51 -10.96
CA VAL A 468 3.50 -24.20 -10.35
C VAL A 468 3.13 -23.11 -11.35
N HIS A 469 2.34 -22.14 -10.89
CA HIS A 469 1.78 -21.06 -11.68
C HIS A 469 2.03 -19.74 -10.95
N LEU A 470 2.29 -18.67 -11.71
CA LEU A 470 2.66 -17.35 -11.22
C LEU A 470 1.90 -16.33 -12.07
N THR A 471 1.14 -15.42 -11.46
CA THR A 471 0.72 -14.18 -12.12
C THR A 471 1.71 -13.06 -11.82
N ARG A 472 1.67 -11.99 -12.61
CA ARG A 472 2.27 -10.71 -12.25
C ARG A 472 1.37 -10.01 -11.22
N GLY A 473 1.93 -9.50 -10.13
CA GLY A 473 1.31 -8.50 -9.27
C GLY A 473 1.82 -7.09 -9.58
N ASN A 474 1.37 -6.08 -8.83
CA ASN A 474 1.87 -4.72 -9.03
C ASN A 474 3.30 -4.53 -8.49
N HIS A 475 3.71 -5.33 -7.49
CA HIS A 475 5.08 -5.33 -6.98
C HIS A 475 6.08 -6.08 -7.88
N GLU A 476 5.65 -6.83 -8.89
CA GLU A 476 6.54 -7.27 -9.98
C GLU A 476 6.73 -6.16 -11.05
N THR A 477 7.03 -4.92 -10.61
CA THR A 477 7.26 -3.76 -11.49
C THR A 477 8.46 -2.91 -11.06
N ASP A 478 9.11 -2.33 -12.06
CA ASP A 478 10.32 -1.53 -11.96
C ASP A 478 10.14 -0.30 -11.06
N ASN A 479 8.93 0.26 -11.02
CA ASN A 479 8.60 1.41 -10.16
C ASN A 479 8.45 1.00 -8.70
N MET A 480 7.75 -0.10 -8.40
CA MET A 480 7.57 -0.56 -7.01
C MET A 480 8.90 -1.03 -6.41
N ASN A 481 9.68 -1.83 -7.14
CA ASN A 481 10.94 -2.39 -6.65
C ASN A 481 11.99 -1.33 -6.29
N LYS A 482 11.93 -0.15 -6.93
CA LYS A 482 12.77 1.02 -6.61
C LYS A 482 12.42 1.69 -5.29
N LEU A 483 11.16 1.60 -4.83
CA LEU A 483 10.74 2.24 -3.57
C LEU A 483 10.78 1.25 -2.40
N TYR A 484 10.17 0.07 -2.59
CA TYR A 484 9.68 -0.78 -1.51
C TYR A 484 10.63 -1.92 -1.09
N GLY A 485 11.77 -2.08 -1.76
CA GLY A 485 12.95 -2.75 -1.21
C GLY A 485 13.68 -3.74 -2.12
N PHE A 486 13.05 -4.32 -3.13
CA PHE A 486 13.63 -5.42 -3.91
C PHE A 486 14.88 -4.98 -4.71
N LEU A 487 14.91 -3.74 -5.24
CA LEU A 487 16.14 -3.18 -5.83
C LEU A 487 17.27 -3.10 -4.80
N GLY A 488 17.01 -2.54 -3.61
CA GLY A 488 18.02 -2.41 -2.56
C GLY A 488 18.50 -3.75 -2.02
N GLU A 489 17.60 -4.74 -1.93
CA GLU A 489 17.91 -6.10 -1.49
C GLU A 489 18.79 -6.82 -2.52
N LEU A 490 18.52 -6.65 -3.82
CA LEU A 490 19.37 -7.16 -4.90
C LEU A 490 20.72 -6.43 -5.00
N GLN A 491 20.78 -5.13 -4.70
CA GLN A 491 22.02 -4.37 -4.64
C GLN A 491 22.91 -4.81 -3.46
N GLU A 492 22.34 -5.05 -2.27
CA GLU A 492 23.09 -5.60 -1.11
C GLU A 492 23.51 -7.06 -1.35
N LYS A 493 22.60 -7.91 -1.83
CA LYS A 493 22.88 -9.35 -1.99
C LYS A 493 23.73 -9.65 -3.22
N TYR A 494 23.68 -8.85 -4.29
CA TYR A 494 24.42 -9.09 -5.54
C TYR A 494 24.99 -7.81 -6.16
N ASP A 495 24.28 -7.22 -7.13
CA ASP A 495 24.55 -5.92 -7.75
C ASP A 495 23.31 -5.45 -8.54
N GLU A 496 23.32 -4.17 -8.92
CA GLU A 496 22.26 -3.50 -9.68
C GLU A 496 21.83 -4.22 -10.97
N LYS A 497 22.73 -4.95 -11.63
CA LYS A 497 22.39 -5.68 -12.87
C LYS A 497 21.47 -6.87 -12.62
N MET A 498 21.42 -7.40 -11.40
CA MET A 498 20.42 -8.42 -11.06
C MET A 498 19.00 -7.87 -11.09
N HIS A 499 18.77 -6.61 -10.70
CA HIS A 499 17.45 -5.99 -10.79
C HIS A 499 16.96 -5.92 -12.23
N VAL A 500 17.82 -5.52 -13.17
CA VAL A 500 17.46 -5.48 -14.60
C VAL A 500 17.09 -6.88 -15.12
N LEU A 501 17.81 -7.92 -14.69
CA LEU A 501 17.51 -9.31 -15.07
C LEU A 501 16.18 -9.83 -14.47
N PHE A 502 15.87 -9.48 -13.22
CA PHE A 502 14.58 -9.84 -12.60
C PHE A 502 13.42 -9.03 -13.19
N SER A 503 13.58 -7.72 -13.39
CA SER A 503 12.65 -6.84 -14.10
C SER A 503 12.28 -7.41 -15.48
N ASP A 504 13.28 -7.82 -16.26
CA ASP A 504 13.05 -8.47 -17.55
C ASP A 504 12.30 -9.81 -17.43
N SER A 505 12.45 -10.56 -16.34
CA SER A 505 11.66 -11.78 -16.10
C SER A 505 10.22 -11.50 -15.68
N PHE A 506 9.99 -10.45 -14.90
CA PHE A 506 8.66 -10.03 -14.44
C PHE A 506 7.75 -9.61 -15.59
N LYS A 507 8.32 -9.00 -16.64
CA LYS A 507 7.62 -8.64 -17.89
C LYS A 507 7.06 -9.84 -18.65
N PHE A 508 7.54 -11.07 -18.41
CA PHE A 508 6.99 -12.28 -19.04
C PHE A 508 5.97 -13.04 -18.16
N LEU A 509 5.75 -12.66 -16.91
CA LEU A 509 4.72 -13.28 -16.05
C LEU A 509 3.31 -13.07 -16.64
N PRO A 510 2.46 -14.13 -16.76
CA PRO A 510 1.06 -13.98 -17.17
C PRO A 510 0.28 -12.99 -16.29
N LEU A 511 -0.68 -12.27 -16.86
CA LEU A 511 -1.46 -11.27 -16.12
C LEU A 511 -2.69 -11.87 -15.42
N ALA A 512 -3.24 -12.97 -15.97
CA ALA A 512 -4.40 -13.64 -15.42
C ALA A 512 -4.45 -15.13 -15.78
N TYR A 513 -5.26 -15.88 -15.04
CA TYR A 513 -5.59 -17.28 -15.28
C TYR A 513 -7.10 -17.48 -15.36
N VAL A 514 -7.53 -18.50 -16.10
CA VAL A 514 -8.89 -19.05 -16.04
C VAL A 514 -8.81 -20.50 -15.60
N LEU A 515 -9.44 -20.81 -14.47
CA LEU A 515 -9.53 -22.14 -13.88
C LEU A 515 -10.90 -22.77 -14.21
N ASN A 516 -10.88 -24.02 -14.68
CA ASN A 516 -12.06 -24.83 -15.00
C ASN A 516 -13.05 -24.12 -15.96
N ASP A 517 -12.52 -23.28 -16.86
CA ASP A 517 -13.25 -22.39 -17.78
C ASP A 517 -14.39 -21.56 -17.12
N THR A 518 -14.35 -21.35 -15.80
CA THR A 518 -15.44 -20.76 -14.98
C THR A 518 -14.98 -19.79 -13.89
N ILE A 519 -13.71 -19.85 -13.48
CA ILE A 519 -13.14 -19.03 -12.41
C ILE A 519 -12.02 -18.16 -13.00
N PHE A 520 -12.12 -16.84 -12.91
CA PHE A 520 -11.08 -15.92 -13.34
C PHE A 520 -10.19 -15.51 -12.16
N ILE A 521 -8.88 -15.44 -12.39
CA ILE A 521 -7.86 -15.21 -11.37
C ILE A 521 -6.90 -14.13 -11.87
N CYS A 522 -6.75 -13.04 -11.12
CA CYS A 522 -5.83 -11.94 -11.39
C CYS A 522 -5.33 -11.37 -10.06
N HIS A 523 -4.19 -10.69 -10.02
CA HIS A 523 -3.71 -10.08 -8.77
C HIS A 523 -4.61 -8.89 -8.34
N GLY A 524 -4.74 -7.91 -9.24
CA GLY A 524 -5.58 -6.71 -9.11
C GLY A 524 -7.07 -7.05 -9.23
N GLY A 525 -7.74 -6.65 -10.31
CA GLY A 525 -9.18 -6.83 -10.44
C GLY A 525 -9.69 -6.70 -11.87
N ILE A 526 -10.96 -6.34 -12.04
CA ILE A 526 -11.58 -6.27 -13.37
C ILE A 526 -11.30 -4.93 -14.10
N PRO A 527 -11.01 -4.98 -15.42
CA PRO A 527 -10.72 -3.78 -16.21
C PRO A 527 -11.82 -2.72 -16.22
N SER A 528 -11.42 -1.45 -16.16
CA SER A 528 -12.28 -0.26 -16.26
C SER A 528 -13.06 -0.19 -17.58
N LYS A 529 -12.47 -0.73 -18.66
CA LYS A 529 -13.12 -0.93 -19.96
C LYS A 529 -14.26 -1.96 -19.83
N THR A 530 -15.49 -1.47 -19.61
CA THR A 530 -16.69 -2.27 -19.32
C THR A 530 -16.98 -3.44 -20.28
N ASP A 531 -16.55 -3.36 -21.54
CA ASP A 531 -16.80 -4.35 -22.59
C ASP A 531 -15.70 -5.42 -22.73
N THR A 532 -14.63 -5.34 -21.94
CA THR A 532 -13.46 -6.25 -22.01
C THR A 532 -13.86 -7.73 -21.90
N THR A 533 -13.35 -8.53 -22.83
CA THR A 533 -13.48 -9.99 -22.83
C THR A 533 -12.18 -10.70 -22.46
N LEU A 534 -12.23 -12.01 -22.22
CA LEU A 534 -11.04 -12.83 -22.04
C LEU A 534 -10.08 -12.75 -23.23
N GLU A 535 -10.60 -12.69 -24.46
CA GLU A 535 -9.78 -12.55 -25.67
C GLU A 535 -9.11 -11.17 -25.75
N ASP A 536 -9.66 -10.12 -25.15
CA ASP A 536 -8.97 -8.81 -25.06
C ASP A 536 -7.79 -8.87 -24.09
N ILE A 537 -7.90 -9.63 -23.00
CA ILE A 537 -6.82 -9.86 -22.03
C ILE A 537 -5.72 -10.75 -22.65
N GLU A 538 -6.11 -11.79 -23.39
CA GLU A 538 -5.18 -12.73 -24.05
C GLU A 538 -4.30 -12.04 -25.11
N LYS A 539 -4.81 -10.98 -25.75
CA LYS A 539 -4.11 -10.17 -26.76
C LYS A 539 -3.10 -9.14 -26.20
N ILE A 540 -3.02 -8.95 -24.87
CA ILE A 540 -2.11 -7.97 -24.28
C ILE A 540 -0.66 -8.43 -24.49
N ASP A 541 0.14 -7.62 -25.18
CA ASP A 541 1.59 -7.70 -25.08
C ASP A 541 2.02 -7.20 -23.69
N ARG A 542 2.30 -8.16 -22.81
CA ARG A 542 2.65 -7.93 -21.41
C ARG A 542 4.13 -7.62 -21.19
N ASN A 543 4.96 -7.70 -22.24
CA ASN A 543 6.42 -7.54 -22.17
C ASN A 543 6.84 -6.04 -22.08
N THR A 544 6.25 -5.35 -21.11
CA THR A 544 6.40 -3.92 -20.84
C THR A 544 6.22 -3.68 -19.35
N GLU A 545 6.60 -2.50 -18.86
CA GLU A 545 6.02 -2.01 -17.61
C GLU A 545 4.57 -1.56 -17.84
N PRO A 546 3.68 -1.68 -16.85
CA PRO A 546 2.32 -1.16 -16.96
C PRO A 546 2.33 0.36 -17.13
N MET A 547 1.39 0.87 -17.93
CA MET A 547 1.18 2.31 -18.14
C MET A 547 0.34 2.92 -17.01
N ASP A 548 0.20 4.24 -16.98
CA ASP A 548 -0.63 4.95 -15.99
C ASP A 548 -2.12 4.55 -16.07
N GLU A 549 -2.59 4.06 -17.23
CA GLU A 549 -3.95 3.58 -17.47
C GLU A 549 -4.01 2.36 -18.41
N GLY A 550 -5.12 1.60 -18.35
CA GLY A 550 -5.45 0.54 -19.30
C GLY A 550 -5.60 -0.85 -18.68
N ILE A 551 -6.01 -1.83 -19.50
CA ILE A 551 -6.40 -3.19 -19.07
C ILE A 551 -5.30 -3.87 -18.23
N MET A 552 -4.04 -3.79 -18.66
CA MET A 552 -2.90 -4.35 -17.92
C MET A 552 -2.74 -3.71 -16.54
N THR A 553 -2.95 -2.40 -16.42
CA THR A 553 -2.83 -1.67 -15.16
C THR A 553 -3.99 -2.01 -14.23
N ASP A 554 -5.23 -2.07 -14.73
CA ASP A 554 -6.40 -2.45 -13.93
C ASP A 554 -6.31 -3.90 -13.40
N LEU A 555 -5.78 -4.83 -14.19
CA LEU A 555 -5.52 -6.23 -13.79
C LEU A 555 -4.50 -6.35 -12.65
N LEU A 556 -3.71 -5.31 -12.38
CA LEU A 556 -2.71 -5.25 -11.31
C LEU A 556 -3.12 -4.33 -10.14
N TRP A 557 -3.97 -3.32 -10.36
CA TRP A 557 -4.21 -2.23 -9.40
C TRP A 557 -5.67 -1.97 -8.99
N SER A 558 -6.66 -2.58 -9.65
CA SER A 558 -8.07 -2.30 -9.33
C SER A 558 -8.59 -3.08 -8.12
N ASP A 559 -9.50 -2.48 -7.34
CA ASP A 559 -10.06 -3.06 -6.10
C ASP A 559 -11.59 -3.21 -6.15
N PRO A 560 -12.18 -4.20 -5.45
CA PRO A 560 -13.63 -4.26 -5.29
C PRO A 560 -14.15 -3.06 -4.48
N ASN A 561 -15.40 -2.65 -4.76
CA ASN A 561 -16.13 -1.63 -4.02
C ASN A 561 -17.51 -2.17 -3.59
N GLU A 562 -18.07 -1.62 -2.51
CA GLU A 562 -19.45 -1.88 -2.07
C GLU A 562 -20.45 -1.05 -2.89
N GLU A 563 -20.10 0.19 -3.24
CA GLU A 563 -20.89 1.05 -4.11
C GLU A 563 -20.90 0.55 -5.56
N LYS A 564 -21.98 0.85 -6.28
CA LYS A 564 -22.16 0.46 -7.69
C LYS A 564 -21.36 1.33 -8.67
N GLY A 565 -21.10 0.76 -9.84
CA GLY A 565 -20.35 1.41 -10.92
C GLY A 565 -18.84 1.37 -10.72
N PHE A 566 -18.12 2.24 -11.42
CA PHE A 566 -16.71 2.50 -11.15
C PHE A 566 -16.55 3.77 -10.31
N LYS A 567 -15.51 3.77 -9.46
CA LYS A 567 -15.02 4.91 -8.70
C LYS A 567 -13.51 5.06 -8.95
N PRO A 568 -12.91 6.24 -8.71
CA PRO A 568 -11.45 6.34 -8.58
C PRO A 568 -10.92 5.29 -7.61
N SER A 569 -9.71 4.76 -7.85
CA SER A 569 -9.09 3.87 -6.88
C SER A 569 -8.68 4.65 -5.63
N LYS A 570 -9.03 4.10 -4.47
CA LYS A 570 -8.53 4.53 -3.15
C LYS A 570 -7.00 4.57 -3.08
N ARG A 571 -6.29 3.80 -3.92
CA ARG A 571 -4.83 3.79 -4.04
C ARG A 571 -4.27 5.00 -4.78
N GLY A 572 -5.05 5.64 -5.65
CA GLY A 572 -4.61 6.74 -6.51
C GLY A 572 -4.15 6.33 -7.92
N ILE A 573 -4.20 5.04 -8.25
CA ILE A 573 -3.95 4.47 -9.58
C ILE A 573 -4.99 3.38 -9.88
N GLY A 574 -5.47 3.31 -11.13
CA GLY A 574 -6.58 2.44 -11.52
C GLY A 574 -7.93 2.87 -10.91
N PHE A 575 -8.87 1.93 -10.85
CA PHE A 575 -10.26 2.16 -10.42
C PHE A 575 -10.68 1.19 -9.31
N SER A 576 -11.76 1.51 -8.60
CA SER A 576 -12.48 0.51 -7.79
C SER A 576 -13.87 0.23 -8.38
N PHE A 577 -14.36 -1.02 -8.27
CA PHE A 577 -15.49 -1.53 -9.04
C PHE A 577 -16.59 -2.19 -8.21
N GLY A 578 -17.83 -1.79 -8.47
CA GLY A 578 -19.02 -2.29 -7.79
C GLY A 578 -19.45 -3.69 -8.22
N THR A 579 -20.35 -4.28 -7.42
CA THR A 579 -20.90 -5.62 -7.65
C THR A 579 -21.56 -5.76 -9.03
N ASP A 580 -22.18 -4.69 -9.55
CA ASP A 580 -22.81 -4.66 -10.88
C ASP A 580 -21.80 -4.74 -12.05
N ILE A 581 -20.58 -4.23 -11.85
CA ILE A 581 -19.49 -4.40 -12.83
C ILE A 581 -19.00 -5.86 -12.81
N THR A 582 -18.86 -6.47 -11.63
CA THR A 582 -18.50 -7.89 -11.48
C THR A 582 -19.55 -8.81 -12.11
N GLU A 583 -20.84 -8.56 -11.86
CA GLU A 583 -21.95 -9.27 -12.53
C GLU A 583 -21.86 -9.16 -14.06
N SER A 584 -21.58 -7.95 -14.58
CA SER A 584 -21.41 -7.70 -16.01
C SER A 584 -20.21 -8.44 -16.60
N PHE A 585 -19.05 -8.40 -15.94
CA PHE A 585 -17.82 -9.04 -16.41
C PHE A 585 -17.94 -10.57 -16.40
N LEU A 586 -18.45 -11.16 -15.32
CA LEU A 586 -18.65 -12.60 -15.20
C LEU A 586 -19.64 -13.10 -16.26
N LYS A 587 -20.80 -12.44 -16.40
CA LYS A 587 -21.84 -12.79 -17.37
C LYS A 587 -21.37 -12.67 -18.82
N ARG A 588 -20.56 -11.65 -19.16
CA ARG A 588 -20.01 -11.46 -20.51
C ARG A 588 -19.07 -12.59 -20.91
N ASN A 589 -18.27 -13.07 -19.96
CA ASN A 589 -17.20 -14.04 -20.19
C ASN A 589 -17.59 -15.49 -19.85
N ASN A 590 -18.86 -15.75 -19.53
CA ASN A 590 -19.38 -17.06 -19.10
C ASN A 590 -18.66 -17.64 -17.86
N LEU A 591 -18.32 -16.76 -16.91
CA LEU A 591 -17.65 -17.10 -15.65
C LEU A 591 -18.64 -17.06 -14.47
N SER A 592 -18.25 -17.64 -13.34
CA SER A 592 -19.04 -17.67 -12.10
C SER A 592 -18.34 -17.07 -10.87
N LEU A 593 -17.01 -16.86 -10.92
CA LEU A 593 -16.21 -16.43 -9.77
C LEU A 593 -14.96 -15.65 -10.21
N ILE A 594 -14.60 -14.63 -9.41
CA ILE A 594 -13.31 -13.93 -9.45
C ILE A 594 -12.50 -14.28 -8.20
N ILE A 595 -11.20 -14.51 -8.35
CA ILE A 595 -10.24 -14.66 -7.26
C ILE A 595 -9.14 -13.62 -7.43
N ARG A 596 -8.85 -12.87 -6.37
CA ARG A 596 -7.87 -11.78 -6.38
C ARG A 596 -7.09 -11.64 -5.08
N SER A 597 -6.08 -10.79 -5.06
CA SER A 597 -5.17 -10.61 -3.91
C SER A 597 -5.01 -9.13 -3.55
N HIS A 598 -3.80 -8.55 -3.52
CA HIS A 598 -3.53 -7.09 -3.47
C HIS A 598 -4.02 -6.32 -2.22
N GLU A 599 -4.84 -6.91 -1.36
CA GLU A 599 -5.42 -6.32 -0.16
C GLU A 599 -5.22 -7.21 1.06
N VAL A 600 -4.63 -6.64 2.11
CA VAL A 600 -4.59 -7.25 3.44
C VAL A 600 -6.02 -7.49 3.94
N ARG A 601 -6.30 -8.69 4.43
CA ARG A 601 -7.56 -9.06 5.09
C ARG A 601 -7.26 -9.73 6.42
N ASP A 602 -8.00 -9.41 7.48
CA ASP A 602 -7.67 -9.83 8.85
C ASP A 602 -7.64 -11.35 9.04
N GLU A 603 -8.53 -12.08 8.37
CA GLU A 603 -8.55 -13.55 8.35
C GLU A 603 -7.72 -14.16 7.19
N GLY A 604 -6.92 -13.35 6.50
CA GLY A 604 -6.15 -13.73 5.31
C GLY A 604 -6.98 -13.91 4.03
N TYR A 605 -8.32 -13.85 4.13
CA TYR A 605 -9.22 -13.86 2.97
C TYR A 605 -10.55 -13.15 3.29
N SER A 606 -11.30 -12.81 2.24
CA SER A 606 -12.68 -12.36 2.32
C SER A 606 -13.52 -12.90 1.16
N ILE A 607 -14.83 -13.00 1.40
CA ILE A 607 -15.83 -13.42 0.40
C ILE A 607 -16.76 -12.22 0.20
N GLU A 608 -16.78 -11.69 -1.01
CA GLU A 608 -17.28 -10.35 -1.32
C GLU A 608 -18.26 -10.36 -2.49
N GLN A 609 -18.98 -9.25 -2.68
CA GLN A 609 -19.89 -9.03 -3.81
C GLN A 609 -20.82 -10.23 -4.06
N ASN A 610 -21.62 -10.56 -3.03
CA ASN A 610 -22.55 -11.71 -3.00
C ASN A 610 -21.89 -13.11 -3.20
N GLY A 611 -20.58 -13.22 -3.00
CA GLY A 611 -19.82 -14.45 -3.19
C GLY A 611 -19.32 -14.68 -4.62
N MET A 612 -19.41 -13.66 -5.48
CA MET A 612 -18.84 -13.65 -6.84
C MET A 612 -17.37 -13.25 -6.87
N LEU A 613 -16.83 -12.71 -5.77
CA LEU A 613 -15.41 -12.34 -5.64
C LEU A 613 -14.83 -12.90 -4.33
N TYR A 614 -13.63 -13.45 -4.40
CA TYR A 614 -12.83 -13.86 -3.26
C TYR A 614 -11.50 -13.09 -3.27
N THR A 615 -11.18 -12.43 -2.17
CA THR A 615 -9.84 -11.87 -1.93
C THR A 615 -9.04 -12.84 -1.06
N VAL A 616 -7.78 -13.12 -1.41
CA VAL A 616 -6.86 -13.97 -0.64
C VAL A 616 -5.48 -13.33 -0.53
N PHE A 617 -4.91 -13.34 0.67
CA PHE A 617 -3.67 -12.69 1.04
C PHE A 617 -2.83 -13.66 1.88
N SER A 618 -1.56 -13.90 1.50
CA SER A 618 -0.76 -15.01 2.06
C SER A 618 0.44 -14.56 2.91
N ALA A 619 0.55 -13.27 3.21
CA ALA A 619 1.52 -12.69 4.13
C ALA A 619 0.89 -12.45 5.53
N PRO A 620 1.03 -13.36 6.52
CA PRO A 620 0.53 -13.14 7.88
C PRO A 620 1.35 -12.08 8.62
N ASN A 621 0.73 -11.34 9.54
CA ASN A 621 1.33 -10.21 10.27
C ASN A 621 2.14 -9.27 9.34
N TYR A 622 1.54 -8.84 8.24
CA TYR A 622 2.20 -8.12 7.15
C TYR A 622 3.01 -6.91 7.64
N CYS A 623 4.21 -6.76 7.08
CA CYS A 623 5.22 -5.77 7.45
C CYS A 623 5.61 -5.77 8.95
N ASP A 624 5.50 -6.93 9.62
CA ASP A 624 5.71 -7.14 11.06
C ASP A 624 4.71 -6.42 11.99
N ILE A 625 3.72 -5.70 11.44
CA ILE A 625 2.87 -4.74 12.18
C ILE A 625 1.36 -5.01 12.11
N MET A 626 0.86 -5.62 11.03
CA MET A 626 -0.58 -5.64 10.73
C MET A 626 -1.39 -6.68 11.51
N LYS A 627 -0.76 -7.71 12.08
CA LYS A 627 -1.37 -8.78 12.90
C LYS A 627 -2.50 -9.59 12.22
N ASN A 628 -2.67 -9.44 10.92
CA ASN A 628 -3.58 -10.25 10.11
C ASN A 628 -3.12 -11.71 10.04
N LYS A 629 -4.04 -12.64 9.80
CA LYS A 629 -3.71 -13.99 9.35
C LYS A 629 -3.33 -13.97 7.87
N GLY A 630 -2.60 -14.99 7.44
CA GLY A 630 -2.47 -15.36 6.03
C GLY A 630 -3.50 -16.45 5.69
N ALA A 631 -3.88 -16.58 4.43
CA ALA A 631 -4.67 -17.71 3.97
C ALA A 631 -4.24 -18.20 2.58
N PHE A 632 -4.70 -19.39 2.21
CA PHE A 632 -4.68 -19.90 0.85
C PHE A 632 -5.99 -20.64 0.53
N LEU A 633 -6.34 -20.69 -0.76
CA LEU A 633 -7.58 -21.27 -1.27
C LEU A 633 -7.26 -22.63 -1.93
N LYS A 634 -7.76 -23.74 -1.39
CA LYS A 634 -7.54 -25.07 -1.99
C LYS A 634 -8.76 -25.55 -2.80
N PHE A 635 -8.55 -25.75 -4.09
CA PHE A 635 -9.48 -26.37 -5.02
C PHE A 635 -9.17 -27.86 -5.19
N LYS A 636 -10.20 -28.64 -5.54
CA LYS A 636 -10.08 -30.02 -6.02
C LYS A 636 -10.97 -30.20 -7.25
N GLY A 637 -10.40 -30.75 -8.32
CA GLY A 637 -11.09 -30.96 -9.60
C GLY A 637 -11.94 -29.75 -10.03
N ARG A 638 -13.17 -30.03 -10.49
CA ARG A 638 -14.12 -29.02 -11.00
C ARG A 638 -14.99 -28.36 -9.92
N SER A 639 -14.48 -28.22 -8.69
CA SER A 639 -15.19 -27.47 -7.64
C SER A 639 -15.24 -25.98 -7.97
N VAL A 640 -16.45 -25.40 -7.98
CA VAL A 640 -16.66 -23.95 -8.15
C VAL A 640 -16.47 -23.14 -6.86
N LYS A 641 -16.11 -23.78 -5.74
CA LYS A 641 -15.77 -23.14 -4.47
C LYS A 641 -14.48 -23.71 -3.86
N PRO A 642 -13.58 -22.86 -3.32
CA PRO A 642 -12.41 -23.32 -2.61
C PRO A 642 -12.74 -23.75 -1.18
N LYS A 643 -11.85 -24.56 -0.59
CA LYS A 643 -11.67 -24.59 0.86
C LYS A 643 -10.65 -23.51 1.24
N CYS A 644 -11.09 -22.48 1.95
CA CYS A 644 -10.19 -21.49 2.56
C CYS A 644 -9.43 -22.14 3.74
N ILE A 645 -8.12 -21.90 3.84
CA ILE A 645 -7.27 -22.40 4.93
C ILE A 645 -6.41 -21.25 5.44
N THR A 646 -6.57 -20.90 6.71
CA THR A 646 -5.91 -19.77 7.39
C THR A 646 -4.71 -20.21 8.22
N PHE A 647 -3.70 -19.36 8.35
CA PHE A 647 -2.51 -19.59 9.16
C PHE A 647 -1.99 -18.28 9.77
N THR A 648 -1.17 -18.39 10.82
CA THR A 648 -0.48 -17.27 11.47
C THR A 648 0.99 -17.24 11.06
N GLU A 649 1.66 -16.14 11.40
CA GLU A 649 3.06 -15.87 11.15
C GLU A 649 4.00 -16.85 11.88
N VAL A 650 5.21 -17.02 11.34
CA VAL A 650 6.30 -17.74 12.00
C VAL A 650 7.51 -16.84 12.27
N LYS A 651 8.36 -17.27 13.20
CA LYS A 651 9.59 -16.54 13.53
C LYS A 651 10.58 -16.59 12.36
N HIS A 652 10.93 -15.41 11.86
CA HIS A 652 12.02 -15.16 10.92
C HIS A 652 13.25 -14.57 11.66
N PRO A 653 14.42 -14.45 11.00
CA PRO A 653 15.57 -13.73 11.53
C PRO A 653 15.25 -12.24 11.78
N ASN A 654 15.95 -11.62 12.72
CA ASN A 654 15.78 -10.21 13.08
C ASN A 654 16.34 -9.26 12.01
N VAL A 655 15.65 -9.18 10.88
CA VAL A 655 15.86 -8.23 9.78
C VAL A 655 14.50 -7.57 9.56
N PRO A 656 14.32 -6.27 9.88
CA PRO A 656 13.01 -5.64 9.85
C PRO A 656 12.48 -5.54 8.43
N SER A 657 11.16 -5.53 8.27
CA SER A 657 10.50 -5.11 7.04
C SER A 657 10.97 -3.71 6.59
N LEU A 658 10.98 -3.48 5.27
CA LEU A 658 11.44 -2.26 4.61
C LEU A 658 12.92 -1.88 4.86
N LYS A 659 13.79 -2.77 5.41
CA LYS A 659 15.24 -2.52 5.58
C LYS A 659 15.89 -1.96 4.30
N TYR A 660 15.52 -2.54 3.15
CA TYR A 660 16.11 -2.24 1.84
C TYR A 660 15.31 -1.19 1.04
N ALA A 661 14.19 -0.70 1.57
CA ALA A 661 13.38 0.34 0.94
C ALA A 661 14.17 1.65 0.82
N HIS A 662 13.99 2.39 -0.28
CA HIS A 662 14.82 3.55 -0.57
C HIS A 662 14.64 4.67 0.47
N ASN A 663 15.73 5.33 0.89
CA ASN A 663 15.79 6.24 2.06
C ASN A 663 14.83 7.44 2.04
N LEU A 664 14.23 7.77 0.89
CA LEU A 664 13.15 8.77 0.75
C LEU A 664 11.83 8.30 1.41
N TYR A 665 11.63 6.98 1.48
CA TYR A 665 10.43 6.29 1.97
C TYR A 665 10.58 5.81 3.40
N GLN A 666 11.81 5.54 3.84
CA GLN A 666 12.11 5.40 5.26
C GLN A 666 11.75 6.70 6.01
N ASN A 667 11.06 6.58 7.14
CA ASN A 667 10.55 7.73 7.92
C ASN A 667 9.60 8.63 7.10
N ILE A 668 8.55 8.02 6.53
CA ILE A 668 7.34 8.70 6.05
C ILE A 668 6.27 8.70 7.15
#